data_AF-A0A9D6F6J9-F1
#
_entry.id   AF-A0A9D6F6J9-F1
#
_cell.length_a   1.000
_cell.length_b   1.000
_cell.length_c   1.000
_cell.angle_alpha   90.00
_cell.angle_beta   90.00
_cell.angle_gamma   90.00
#
_symmetry.space_group_name_H-M   'P 1'
#
loop_
_entity.id
_entity.type
_entity.pdbx_description
1 polymer ?
#
loop_
_entity_poly.entity_id
_entity_poly.type
_entity_poly.pdbx_seq_one_letter_code
_entity_poly.pdbx_strand_id
1 'polypeptide(L)'
;MLDPHESSMRASCCRVHEESTPLLSPEKILDKQVEETLWKAVLEHSTPSRRQVLQATGVAAAMAALHTVFPVATARAMAQDRVGALEQRDLTVGFIPITCATPIIMAEPLGFYRRYGLNATVRRASSWALVRDWAINREVQAAHMLSPMPLALTLGAGSQARPFYTAAIENTNGQAITLANRHRGVRSARDMRGFRFCVPFPYSMHNYLLRYYLAEGGLHPDRDVEIRVVPPPEMVANLRANNVDGYLAPDPFNQRAVFEGVGFLYMLSREIWDGHPCCAFAVAKEFVDACPNSFMALFKSIVDATHYASRAENRREIAAALSPANYLNQPRELLEQVLTGRFPDGLGNNRSVPNRINFDPFPWHSMAVWILTQMKRWNQISGDIDYRRVAEEVYRAADCDRVARELGYPAHEQTYSRHLILGVTFDPTQPEAYVQSFPINNLDQQAVRTNEGLPGPVEIAQRAVEEFSDPFHKRGANDHGIGWLILYTVGRFAAGFTAASIVAVSVGVAIGMSNRLYRVLNPVIQLLKPISPLAWMPLLLFTVQDGYLSSVLVVFLAALWPTMANTAFGVHSIRNEYLQVGGMLQLPWWRRLFLIVLPASAPAAVAGLRISFGSALIAVVPAEMLLGVLGVGYMTWNYWNTLDLTGVVFGILVVGVIGFVLDLAFNQLAKRVTYSE
;
A
#
# COMPACT_ATOMS: atom_id res chain seq x y z
N MET A 1 -29.78 -82.55 7.33
CA MET A 1 -29.93 -84.00 7.12
C MET A 1 -28.90 -84.39 6.08
N LEU A 2 -27.89 -85.18 6.50
CA LEU A 2 -26.99 -86.03 5.71
C LEU A 2 -25.99 -85.39 4.72
N ASP A 3 -24.71 -85.42 5.12
CA ASP A 3 -23.52 -85.76 4.30
C ASP A 3 -23.69 -87.21 3.74
N PRO A 4 -23.02 -87.71 2.66
CA PRO A 4 -21.55 -87.85 2.63
C PRO A 4 -20.77 -88.07 1.27
N HIS A 5 -19.43 -88.01 1.37
CA HIS A 5 -18.36 -88.87 0.77
C HIS A 5 -18.04 -88.94 -0.76
N GLU A 6 -16.81 -88.47 -1.07
CA GLU A 6 -15.65 -89.17 -1.71
C GLU A 6 -15.58 -89.60 -3.20
N SER A 7 -14.62 -88.96 -3.89
CA SER A 7 -13.42 -89.58 -4.53
C SER A 7 -13.47 -90.26 -5.94
N SER A 8 -12.71 -89.61 -6.84
CA SER A 8 -11.83 -90.13 -7.91
C SER A 8 -12.35 -90.23 -9.37
N MET A 9 -11.76 -89.43 -10.26
CA MET A 9 -11.03 -89.91 -11.45
C MET A 9 -10.25 -88.76 -12.12
N ARG A 10 -8.97 -89.03 -12.44
CA ARG A 10 -8.05 -88.13 -13.15
C ARG A 10 -8.27 -88.21 -14.66
N ALA A 11 -8.25 -87.07 -15.36
CA ALA A 11 -7.67 -86.94 -16.69
C ALA A 11 -7.25 -85.47 -16.93
N SER A 12 -6.06 -85.30 -17.47
CA SER A 12 -5.28 -84.06 -17.58
C SER A 12 -5.64 -83.25 -18.83
N CYS A 13 -5.82 -81.93 -18.70
CA CYS A 13 -5.45 -80.97 -19.75
C CYS A 13 -5.37 -79.52 -19.22
N CYS A 14 -4.19 -78.93 -19.38
CA CYS A 14 -3.85 -77.49 -19.44
C CYS A 14 -4.39 -76.54 -18.35
N ARG A 15 -3.59 -76.32 -17.29
CA ARG A 15 -3.60 -75.05 -16.53
C ARG A 15 -2.38 -74.23 -16.94
N VAL A 16 -2.63 -73.09 -17.58
CA VAL A 16 -1.67 -71.98 -17.66
C VAL A 16 -1.66 -71.34 -16.27
N HIS A 17 -0.49 -71.29 -15.63
CA HIS A 17 -0.28 -70.49 -14.44
C HIS A 17 -0.35 -69.01 -14.83
N GLU A 18 -1.39 -68.29 -14.41
CA GLU A 18 -1.30 -66.84 -14.24
C GLU A 18 -0.39 -66.57 -13.04
N GLU A 19 0.87 -66.25 -13.31
CA GLU A 19 1.74 -65.61 -12.31
C GLU A 19 1.20 -64.21 -12.05
N SER A 20 0.69 -64.00 -10.83
CA SER A 20 0.42 -62.67 -10.29
C SER A 20 1.72 -61.85 -10.28
N THR A 21 1.82 -60.84 -11.14
CA THR A 21 2.94 -59.88 -11.12
C THR A 21 2.89 -59.09 -9.81
N PRO A 22 3.96 -59.02 -9.00
CA PRO A 22 3.93 -58.22 -7.79
C PRO A 22 3.86 -56.74 -8.15
N LEU A 23 2.90 -56.02 -7.55
CA LEU A 23 2.81 -54.55 -7.61
C LEU A 23 4.13 -53.95 -7.09
N LEU A 24 4.88 -53.30 -7.97
CA LEU A 24 6.10 -52.57 -7.62
C LEU A 24 5.73 -51.35 -6.78
N SER A 25 6.47 -51.11 -5.69
CA SER A 25 6.31 -49.91 -4.87
C SER A 25 6.61 -48.64 -5.70
N PRO A 26 6.00 -47.48 -5.39
CA PRO A 26 6.25 -46.22 -6.10
C PRO A 26 7.73 -45.86 -6.21
N GLU A 27 8.53 -46.22 -5.19
CA GLU A 27 9.99 -46.07 -5.16
C GLU A 27 10.70 -46.91 -6.22
N LYS A 28 10.25 -48.14 -6.48
CA LYS A 28 10.83 -49.00 -7.53
C LYS A 28 10.42 -48.58 -8.93
N ILE A 29 9.28 -47.92 -9.09
CA ILE A 29 8.84 -47.33 -10.36
C ILE A 29 9.69 -46.09 -10.67
N LEU A 30 9.95 -45.26 -9.66
CA LEU A 30 10.82 -44.10 -9.76
C LEU A 30 12.27 -44.51 -10.07
N ASP A 31 12.78 -45.55 -9.41
CA ASP A 31 14.13 -46.08 -9.67
C ASP A 31 14.29 -46.54 -11.13
N LYS A 32 13.28 -47.25 -11.66
CA LYS A 32 13.29 -47.73 -13.04
C LYS A 32 13.21 -46.59 -14.06
N GLN A 33 12.42 -45.54 -13.77
CA GLN A 33 12.30 -44.35 -14.61
C GLN A 33 13.58 -43.49 -14.58
N VAL A 34 14.24 -43.38 -13.43
CA VAL A 34 15.52 -42.71 -13.28
C VAL A 34 16.62 -43.46 -14.05
N GLU A 35 16.64 -44.80 -13.96
CA GLU A 35 17.54 -45.64 -14.76
C GLU A 35 17.31 -45.49 -16.27
N GLU A 36 16.06 -45.49 -16.74
CA GLU A 36 15.71 -45.30 -18.15
C GLU A 36 16.07 -43.90 -18.67
N THR A 37 15.96 -42.87 -17.82
CA THR A 37 16.30 -41.48 -18.16
C THR A 37 17.82 -41.28 -18.18
N LEU A 38 18.55 -41.89 -17.24
CA LEU A 38 20.02 -41.94 -17.26
C LEU A 38 20.54 -42.69 -18.49
N TRP A 39 19.89 -43.79 -18.88
CA TRP A 39 20.23 -44.50 -20.12
C TRP A 39 20.02 -43.65 -21.37
N LYS A 40 18.91 -42.90 -21.45
CA LYS A 40 18.67 -41.95 -22.55
C LYS A 40 19.73 -40.86 -22.60
N ALA A 41 20.05 -40.25 -21.46
CA ALA A 41 21.04 -39.18 -21.38
C ALA A 41 22.48 -39.63 -21.73
N VAL A 42 22.86 -40.86 -21.34
CA VAL A 42 24.18 -41.44 -21.66
C VAL A 42 24.29 -41.83 -23.14
N LEU A 43 23.19 -42.33 -23.74
CA LEU A 43 23.16 -42.77 -25.14
C LEU A 43 22.94 -41.60 -26.13
N GLU A 44 22.35 -40.49 -25.72
CA GLU A 44 22.14 -39.30 -26.57
C GLU A 44 23.45 -38.54 -26.91
N HIS A 45 24.54 -38.79 -26.17
CA HIS A 45 25.84 -38.16 -26.42
C HIS A 45 26.94 -39.10 -26.93
N SER A 46 26.60 -40.35 -27.25
CA SER A 46 27.57 -41.26 -27.89
C SER A 46 26.90 -42.17 -28.91
N THR A 47 27.22 -41.96 -30.19
CA THR A 47 26.91 -42.91 -31.27
C THR A 47 27.92 -44.06 -31.26
N PRO A 48 27.59 -45.19 -30.62
CA PRO A 48 27.89 -46.46 -31.26
C PRO A 48 26.68 -47.40 -31.26
N SER A 49 26.60 -48.26 -32.27
CA SER A 49 25.48 -49.20 -32.42
C SER A 49 25.40 -50.16 -31.23
N ARG A 50 24.16 -50.49 -30.83
CA ARG A 50 23.77 -51.37 -29.71
C ARG A 50 24.53 -52.70 -29.61
N ARG A 51 25.15 -53.15 -30.71
CA ARG A 51 25.92 -54.39 -30.83
C ARG A 51 27.37 -54.29 -30.33
N GLN A 52 27.97 -53.09 -30.33
CA GLN A 52 29.35 -52.87 -29.88
C GLN A 52 29.48 -52.70 -28.37
N VAL A 53 28.46 -52.12 -27.71
CA VAL A 53 28.44 -51.93 -26.25
C VAL A 53 28.28 -53.27 -25.51
N LEU A 54 27.53 -54.22 -26.08
CA LEU A 54 27.35 -55.55 -25.51
C LEU A 54 28.58 -56.46 -25.63
N GLN A 55 29.56 -56.13 -26.49
CA GLN A 55 30.75 -56.94 -26.71
C GLN A 55 31.99 -56.49 -25.92
N ALA A 56 32.02 -55.28 -25.37
CA ALA A 56 33.27 -54.72 -24.82
C ALA A 56 33.44 -54.88 -23.30
N THR A 57 32.38 -54.91 -22.48
CA THR A 57 32.51 -55.10 -21.03
C THR A 57 31.16 -55.55 -20.46
N GLY A 58 31.11 -56.68 -19.74
CA GLY A 58 29.88 -57.17 -19.13
C GLY A 58 29.18 -56.09 -18.29
N VAL A 59 27.84 -56.06 -18.34
CA VAL A 59 26.96 -55.02 -17.75
C VAL A 59 27.34 -54.66 -16.31
N ALA A 60 27.85 -55.61 -15.52
CA ALA A 60 28.31 -55.36 -14.15
C ALA A 60 29.54 -54.45 -14.05
N ALA A 61 30.49 -54.53 -14.98
CA ALA A 61 31.71 -53.72 -14.99
C ALA A 61 31.45 -52.27 -15.43
N ALA A 62 30.52 -52.07 -16.38
CA ALA A 62 30.08 -50.74 -16.80
C ALA A 62 29.33 -50.01 -15.67
N MET A 63 28.50 -50.73 -14.90
CA MET A 63 27.82 -50.18 -13.73
C MET A 63 28.80 -49.80 -12.60
N ALA A 64 29.81 -50.64 -12.34
CA ALA A 64 30.83 -50.32 -11.34
C ALA A 64 31.67 -49.08 -11.70
N ALA A 65 31.98 -48.88 -12.99
CA ALA A 65 32.68 -47.69 -13.46
C ALA A 65 31.82 -46.40 -13.33
N LEU A 66 30.52 -46.48 -13.63
CA LEU A 66 29.59 -45.35 -13.48
C LEU A 66 29.47 -44.89 -12.00
N HIS A 67 29.47 -45.81 -11.05
CA HIS A 67 29.42 -45.49 -9.61
C HIS A 67 30.68 -44.81 -9.07
N THR A 68 31.84 -44.96 -9.74
CA THR A 68 33.08 -44.28 -9.33
C THR A 68 33.22 -42.86 -9.88
N VAL A 69 32.50 -42.52 -10.95
CA VAL A 69 32.57 -41.20 -11.60
C VAL A 69 31.35 -40.32 -11.25
N PHE A 70 30.20 -40.93 -10.95
CA PHE A 70 29.01 -40.25 -10.44
C PHE A 70 28.52 -40.93 -9.15
N PRO A 71 28.73 -40.33 -7.97
CA PRO A 71 28.18 -40.89 -6.74
C PRO A 71 26.66 -40.77 -6.76
N VAL A 72 25.98 -41.87 -7.10
CA VAL A 72 24.52 -41.98 -7.20
C VAL A 72 23.82 -41.61 -5.89
N ALA A 73 24.49 -41.78 -4.74
CA ALA A 73 24.01 -41.29 -3.45
C ALA A 73 23.97 -39.75 -3.38
N THR A 74 24.96 -39.07 -3.96
CA THR A 74 25.02 -37.61 -4.07
C THR A 74 24.04 -37.10 -5.12
N ALA A 75 23.84 -37.83 -6.22
CA ALA A 75 22.79 -37.53 -7.19
C ALA A 75 21.37 -37.73 -6.63
N ARG A 76 21.15 -38.74 -5.77
CA ARG A 76 19.90 -38.91 -5.00
C ARG A 76 19.72 -37.81 -3.96
N ALA A 77 20.77 -37.41 -3.25
CA ALA A 77 20.74 -36.28 -2.32
C ALA A 77 20.42 -34.96 -3.05
N MET A 78 21.05 -34.70 -4.20
CA MET A 78 20.77 -33.54 -5.06
C MET A 78 19.39 -33.58 -5.75
N ALA A 79 18.85 -34.77 -6.00
CA ALA A 79 17.49 -34.95 -6.52
C ALA A 79 16.42 -34.81 -5.43
N GLN A 80 16.75 -35.17 -4.18
CA GLN A 80 15.92 -34.91 -2.99
C GLN A 80 16.01 -33.43 -2.54
N ASP A 81 17.10 -32.74 -2.85
CA ASP A 81 17.32 -31.29 -2.62
C ASP A 81 16.62 -30.38 -3.64
N ARG A 82 15.79 -30.88 -4.56
CA ARG A 82 15.09 -30.04 -5.56
C ARG A 82 14.05 -29.07 -4.97
N VAL A 83 13.81 -29.13 -3.67
CA VAL A 83 13.24 -28.02 -2.90
C VAL A 83 14.16 -27.85 -1.69
N GLY A 84 15.12 -26.92 -1.77
CA GLY A 84 15.86 -26.51 -0.59
C GLY A 84 14.87 -26.16 0.53
N ALA A 85 15.19 -26.52 1.77
CA ALA A 85 14.33 -26.21 2.90
C ALA A 85 13.99 -24.70 2.87
N LEU A 86 12.70 -24.37 2.98
CA LEU A 86 12.24 -22.97 2.97
C LEU A 86 12.96 -22.19 4.08
N GLU A 87 13.67 -21.12 3.70
CA GLU A 87 14.44 -20.31 4.64
C GLU A 87 13.51 -19.60 5.63
N GLN A 88 12.33 -19.21 5.15
CA GLN A 88 11.26 -18.58 5.92
C GLN A 88 9.89 -19.12 5.48
N ARG A 89 9.07 -19.58 6.43
CA ARG A 89 7.71 -20.08 6.16
C ARG A 89 6.63 -19.05 6.46
N ASP A 90 6.81 -18.27 7.52
CA ASP A 90 5.86 -17.24 7.95
C ASP A 90 6.18 -15.94 7.21
N LEU A 91 5.41 -15.67 6.14
CA LEU A 91 5.59 -14.50 5.29
C LEU A 91 4.40 -13.54 5.44
N THR A 92 4.64 -12.26 5.24
CA THR A 92 3.57 -11.25 5.16
C THR A 92 3.60 -10.60 3.79
N VAL A 93 2.43 -10.51 3.15
CA VAL A 93 2.24 -9.83 1.85
C VAL A 93 1.36 -8.59 2.06
N GLY A 94 1.91 -7.41 1.78
CA GLY A 94 1.17 -6.15 1.90
C GLY A 94 0.23 -5.92 0.71
N PHE A 95 -1.00 -5.44 0.94
CA PHE A 95 -1.95 -5.15 -0.15
C PHE A 95 -2.84 -3.92 0.07
N ILE A 96 -3.28 -3.31 -1.04
CA ILE A 96 -4.36 -2.32 -1.09
C ILE A 96 -5.68 -3.05 -1.34
N PRO A 97 -6.78 -2.72 -0.63
CA PRO A 97 -8.05 -3.43 -0.74
C PRO A 97 -8.81 -3.07 -2.04
N ILE A 98 -8.33 -3.59 -3.16
CA ILE A 98 -8.92 -3.50 -4.51
C ILE A 98 -8.97 -4.88 -5.17
N THR A 99 -9.80 -5.07 -6.20
CA THR A 99 -9.93 -6.37 -6.88
C THR A 99 -8.68 -6.78 -7.65
N CYS A 100 -7.75 -5.85 -7.88
CA CYS A 100 -6.46 -6.14 -8.49
C CYS A 100 -5.62 -7.10 -7.62
N ALA A 101 -5.72 -7.00 -6.30
CA ALA A 101 -5.01 -7.87 -5.35
C ALA A 101 -5.65 -9.26 -5.18
N THR A 102 -6.59 -9.66 -6.05
CA THR A 102 -7.32 -10.92 -5.94
C THR A 102 -6.40 -12.13 -5.73
N PRO A 103 -5.32 -12.34 -6.52
CA PRO A 103 -4.46 -13.52 -6.35
C PRO A 103 -3.77 -13.54 -4.99
N ILE A 104 -3.31 -12.38 -4.49
CA ILE A 104 -2.68 -12.25 -3.17
C ILE A 104 -3.68 -12.58 -2.07
N ILE A 105 -4.85 -11.96 -2.11
CA ILE A 105 -5.85 -12.06 -1.03
C ILE A 105 -6.43 -13.46 -0.98
N MET A 106 -6.88 -13.99 -2.12
CA MET A 106 -7.56 -15.28 -2.16
C MET A 106 -6.62 -16.46 -1.86
N ALA A 107 -5.30 -16.28 -2.07
CA ALA A 107 -4.31 -17.32 -1.84
C ALA A 107 -4.24 -17.78 -0.36
N GLU A 108 -4.60 -16.90 0.58
CA GLU A 108 -4.67 -17.24 2.01
C GLU A 108 -5.88 -18.13 2.36
N PRO A 109 -7.14 -17.70 2.18
CA PRO A 109 -8.32 -18.49 2.53
C PRO A 109 -8.50 -19.73 1.66
N LEU A 110 -8.08 -19.69 0.39
CA LEU A 110 -8.16 -20.85 -0.52
C LEU A 110 -6.93 -21.78 -0.44
N GLY A 111 -5.95 -21.46 0.41
CA GLY A 111 -4.85 -22.36 0.75
C GLY A 111 -3.74 -22.47 -0.30
N PHE A 112 -3.64 -21.56 -1.26
CA PHE A 112 -2.54 -21.53 -2.23
C PHE A 112 -1.18 -21.30 -1.57
N TYR A 113 -1.09 -20.52 -0.49
CA TYR A 113 0.18 -20.40 0.24
C TYR A 113 0.58 -21.72 0.93
N ARG A 114 -0.36 -22.35 1.63
CA ARG A 114 -0.11 -23.62 2.34
C ARG A 114 0.25 -24.76 1.40
N ARG A 115 -0.30 -24.77 0.18
CA ARG A 115 0.01 -25.75 -0.88
C ARG A 115 1.52 -25.84 -1.18
N TYR A 116 2.24 -24.73 -1.05
CA TYR A 116 3.69 -24.68 -1.27
C TYR A 116 4.49 -24.57 0.04
N GLY A 117 3.90 -24.95 1.18
CA GLY A 117 4.58 -25.03 2.47
C GLY A 117 4.73 -23.70 3.22
N LEU A 118 4.02 -22.66 2.80
CA LEU A 118 4.06 -21.33 3.42
C LEU A 118 2.91 -21.10 4.40
N ASN A 119 3.21 -20.41 5.48
CA ASN A 119 2.25 -19.83 6.42
C ASN A 119 2.10 -18.32 6.13
N ALA A 120 1.89 -17.96 4.86
CA ALA A 120 1.82 -16.57 4.48
C ALA A 120 0.47 -15.94 4.86
N THR A 121 0.52 -14.68 5.31
CA THR A 121 -0.65 -13.87 5.67
C THR A 121 -0.67 -12.58 4.85
N VAL A 122 -1.85 -11.97 4.69
CA VAL A 122 -1.97 -10.68 4.00
C VAL A 122 -2.20 -9.52 4.96
N ARG A 123 -1.52 -8.40 4.72
CA ARG A 123 -1.61 -7.18 5.54
C ARG A 123 -2.23 -6.05 4.72
N ARG A 124 -3.41 -5.59 5.14
CA ARG A 124 -4.13 -4.50 4.49
C ARG A 124 -3.48 -3.15 4.78
N ALA A 125 -3.21 -2.37 3.74
CA ALA A 125 -2.74 -0.99 3.82
C ALA A 125 -3.86 0.02 3.54
N SER A 126 -3.68 1.24 4.05
CA SER A 126 -4.58 2.39 3.82
C SER A 126 -4.20 3.20 2.58
N SER A 127 -2.92 3.21 2.17
CA SER A 127 -2.43 3.98 1.02
C SER A 127 -1.29 3.27 0.28
N TRP A 128 -1.09 3.61 -0.99
CA TRP A 128 0.01 3.07 -1.81
C TRP A 128 1.39 3.44 -1.26
N ALA A 129 1.52 4.63 -0.66
CA ALA A 129 2.74 5.03 0.03
C ALA A 129 3.07 4.09 1.21
N LEU A 130 2.06 3.68 1.98
CA LEU A 130 2.26 2.72 3.08
C LEU A 130 2.73 1.34 2.57
N VAL A 131 2.16 0.84 1.48
CA VAL A 131 2.62 -0.44 0.88
C VAL A 131 4.05 -0.33 0.36
N ARG A 132 4.38 0.78 -0.30
CA ARG A 132 5.75 1.08 -0.73
C ARG A 132 6.70 1.08 0.46
N ASP A 133 6.37 1.80 1.52
CA ASP A 133 7.23 1.95 2.70
C ASP A 133 7.43 0.62 3.42
N TRP A 134 6.38 -0.19 3.58
CA TRP A 134 6.51 -1.56 4.10
C TRP A 134 7.43 -2.43 3.26
N ALA A 135 7.34 -2.34 1.94
CA ALA A 135 8.19 -3.12 1.04
C ALA A 135 9.65 -2.64 1.09
N ILE A 136 9.90 -1.33 1.05
CA ILE A 136 11.25 -0.74 1.15
C ILE A 136 11.89 -1.09 2.50
N ASN A 137 11.13 -0.99 3.59
CA ASN A 137 11.63 -1.26 4.94
C ASN A 137 11.64 -2.74 5.30
N ARG A 138 11.14 -3.62 4.42
CA ARG A 138 11.05 -5.07 4.61
C ARG A 138 10.17 -5.46 5.81
N GLU A 139 9.14 -4.65 6.10
CA GLU A 139 8.06 -5.04 7.01
C GLU A 139 7.16 -6.12 6.41
N VAL A 140 7.18 -6.26 5.07
CA VAL A 140 6.53 -7.33 4.31
C VAL A 140 7.55 -7.93 3.33
N GLN A 141 7.46 -9.22 3.05
CA GLN A 141 8.38 -9.90 2.13
C GLN A 141 8.01 -9.68 0.66
N ALA A 142 6.73 -9.44 0.40
CA ALA A 142 6.21 -9.09 -0.92
C ALA A 142 5.07 -8.07 -0.79
N ALA A 143 4.79 -7.37 -1.88
CA ALA A 143 3.80 -6.33 -1.91
C ALA A 143 3.00 -6.32 -3.22
N HIS A 144 1.69 -6.09 -3.07
CA HIS A 144 0.84 -5.61 -4.14
C HIS A 144 1.30 -4.20 -4.55
N MET A 145 1.79 -4.03 -5.78
CA MET A 145 2.22 -2.73 -6.27
C MET A 145 1.53 -2.39 -7.58
N LEU A 146 1.42 -1.11 -7.91
CA LEU A 146 1.05 -0.70 -9.26
C LEU A 146 2.21 -1.04 -10.20
N SER A 147 1.93 -1.58 -11.39
CA SER A 147 2.97 -2.06 -12.32
C SER A 147 4.12 -1.06 -12.60
N PRO A 148 3.91 0.27 -12.58
CA PRO A 148 5.01 1.23 -12.69
C PRO A 148 5.87 1.44 -11.43
N MET A 149 5.37 1.11 -10.23
CA MET A 149 6.09 1.37 -8.98
C MET A 149 7.43 0.63 -8.87
N PRO A 150 7.56 -0.68 -9.21
CA PRO A 150 8.85 -1.37 -9.17
C PRO A 150 9.90 -0.74 -10.11
N LEU A 151 9.47 -0.24 -11.27
CA LEU A 151 10.34 0.48 -12.21
C LEU A 151 10.79 1.81 -11.62
N ALA A 152 9.86 2.58 -11.05
CA ALA A 152 10.15 3.86 -10.40
C ALA A 152 11.10 3.69 -9.21
N LEU A 153 10.86 2.71 -8.34
CA LEU A 153 11.73 2.40 -7.20
C LEU A 153 13.14 2.00 -7.64
N THR A 154 13.26 1.15 -8.66
CA THR A 154 14.56 0.71 -9.17
C THR A 154 15.35 1.86 -9.80
N LEU A 155 14.68 2.80 -10.46
CA LEU A 155 15.28 3.99 -11.06
C LEU A 155 15.48 5.15 -10.07
N GLY A 156 15.00 5.06 -8.83
CA GLY A 156 15.01 6.18 -7.88
C GLY A 156 14.05 7.32 -8.25
N ALA A 157 13.04 7.05 -9.07
CA ALA A 157 12.03 8.03 -9.46
C ALA A 157 11.05 8.25 -8.29
N GLY A 158 11.17 9.40 -7.62
CA GLY A 158 10.35 9.76 -6.46
C GLY A 158 10.73 9.04 -5.15
N SER A 159 11.87 8.36 -5.09
CA SER A 159 12.42 7.79 -3.85
C SER A 159 13.92 7.53 -4.00
N GLN A 160 14.59 7.08 -2.94
CA GLN A 160 15.92 6.49 -3.12
C GLN A 160 15.82 5.24 -4.01
N ALA A 161 16.80 5.06 -4.90
CA ALA A 161 16.87 3.91 -5.79
C ALA A 161 17.02 2.62 -4.96
N ARG A 162 16.11 1.67 -5.18
CA ARG A 162 16.17 0.32 -4.59
C ARG A 162 15.72 -0.72 -5.61
N PRO A 163 16.51 -1.78 -5.87
CA PRO A 163 16.14 -2.80 -6.84
C PRO A 163 14.91 -3.60 -6.39
N PHE A 164 13.89 -3.61 -7.23
CA PHE A 164 12.69 -4.43 -7.05
C PHE A 164 12.45 -5.30 -8.28
N TYR A 165 11.83 -6.46 -8.05
CA TYR A 165 11.33 -7.31 -9.12
C TYR A 165 9.82 -7.28 -9.18
N THR A 166 9.28 -7.23 -10.39
CA THR A 166 7.92 -7.62 -10.74
C THR A 166 7.94 -9.10 -11.11
N ALA A 167 7.56 -9.96 -10.16
CA ALA A 167 7.59 -11.40 -10.36
C ALA A 167 6.37 -11.88 -11.18
N ALA A 168 5.18 -11.32 -10.91
CA ALA A 168 3.97 -11.58 -11.68
C ALA A 168 3.12 -10.31 -11.84
N ILE A 169 2.31 -10.26 -12.89
CA ILE A 169 1.19 -9.32 -13.02
C ILE A 169 -0.02 -9.92 -12.31
N GLU A 170 -0.67 -9.17 -11.44
CA GLU A 170 -1.80 -9.71 -10.69
C GLU A 170 -3.09 -9.64 -11.48
N ASN A 171 -3.24 -8.61 -12.31
CA ASN A 171 -4.42 -8.47 -13.14
C ASN A 171 -4.13 -7.65 -14.40
N THR A 172 -4.89 -7.93 -15.44
CA THR A 172 -5.04 -7.11 -16.63
C THR A 172 -6.42 -6.46 -16.64
N ASN A 173 -6.54 -5.29 -17.28
CA ASN A 173 -7.77 -4.49 -17.24
C ASN A 173 -8.20 -4.17 -15.79
N GLY A 174 -9.52 -4.17 -15.50
CA GLY A 174 -10.06 -4.00 -14.15
C GLY A 174 -10.11 -2.56 -13.62
N GLN A 175 -10.06 -1.59 -14.53
CA GLN A 175 -10.15 -0.16 -14.22
C GLN A 175 -11.19 0.51 -15.13
N ALA A 176 -11.62 1.70 -14.76
CA ALA A 176 -12.50 2.51 -15.60
C ALA A 176 -12.30 4.00 -15.34
N ILE A 177 -12.63 4.81 -16.34
CA ILE A 177 -12.96 6.22 -16.15
C ILE A 177 -14.41 6.26 -15.65
N THR A 178 -14.58 6.73 -14.42
CA THR A 178 -15.89 6.91 -13.79
C THR A 178 -16.14 8.41 -13.62
N LEU A 179 -17.31 8.88 -14.05
CA LEU A 179 -17.69 10.29 -13.94
C LEU A 179 -18.87 10.47 -12.99
N ALA A 180 -18.97 11.64 -12.39
CA ALA A 180 -20.12 12.02 -11.59
C ALA A 180 -21.38 12.10 -12.46
N ASN A 181 -22.55 11.78 -11.89
CA ASN A 181 -23.82 11.74 -12.62
C ASN A 181 -24.22 13.04 -13.33
N ARG A 182 -23.72 14.19 -12.89
CA ARG A 182 -23.92 15.50 -13.55
C ARG A 182 -23.27 15.59 -14.94
N HIS A 183 -22.31 14.71 -15.24
CA HIS A 183 -21.52 14.72 -16.48
C HIS A 183 -22.00 13.72 -17.54
N ARG A 184 -23.25 13.25 -17.47
CA ARG A 184 -23.84 12.31 -18.46
C ARG A 184 -23.83 12.81 -19.91
N GLY A 185 -23.71 14.12 -20.11
CA GLY A 185 -23.62 14.74 -21.43
C GLY A 185 -22.23 14.65 -22.08
N VAL A 186 -21.18 14.32 -21.33
CA VAL A 186 -19.80 14.23 -21.83
C VAL A 186 -19.70 13.12 -22.89
N ARG A 187 -19.14 13.45 -24.06
CA ARG A 187 -18.98 12.51 -25.18
C ARG A 187 -17.53 12.24 -25.50
N SER A 188 -16.65 13.19 -25.27
CA SER A 188 -15.23 13.09 -25.60
C SER A 188 -14.33 13.65 -24.51
N ALA A 189 -13.04 13.35 -24.59
CA ALA A 189 -12.03 13.96 -23.74
C ALA A 189 -12.08 15.50 -23.77
N ARG A 190 -12.38 16.13 -24.91
CA ARG A 190 -12.42 17.61 -25.04
C ARG A 190 -13.45 18.27 -24.13
N ASP A 191 -14.56 17.58 -23.86
CA ASP A 191 -15.62 18.06 -22.97
C ASP A 191 -15.19 18.07 -21.50
N MET A 192 -14.05 17.43 -21.19
CA MET A 192 -13.50 17.31 -19.84
C MET A 192 -12.53 18.46 -19.49
N ARG A 193 -12.40 19.48 -20.34
CA ARG A 193 -11.56 20.65 -20.00
C ARG A 193 -12.05 21.29 -18.70
N GLY A 194 -11.12 21.57 -17.79
CA GLY A 194 -11.37 22.09 -16.46
C GLY A 194 -11.84 21.05 -15.44
N PHE A 195 -11.92 19.77 -15.82
CA PHE A 195 -12.32 18.72 -14.88
C PHE A 195 -11.24 18.50 -13.82
N ARG A 196 -11.72 18.15 -12.62
CA ARG A 196 -10.87 17.66 -11.54
C ARG A 196 -10.98 16.14 -11.51
N PHE A 197 -9.90 15.46 -11.86
CA PHE A 197 -9.77 14.03 -11.77
C PHE A 197 -8.99 13.62 -10.52
N CYS A 198 -9.20 12.39 -10.06
CA CYS A 198 -8.22 11.73 -9.21
C CYS A 198 -7.77 10.36 -9.73
N VAL A 199 -6.57 9.97 -9.28
CA VAL A 199 -5.89 8.72 -9.59
C VAL A 199 -5.25 8.17 -8.31
N PRO A 200 -4.99 6.86 -8.20
CA PRO A 200 -4.51 6.28 -6.95
C PRO A 200 -3.09 6.67 -6.56
N PHE A 201 -2.22 6.92 -7.54
CA PHE A 201 -0.80 7.20 -7.32
C PHE A 201 -0.16 7.81 -8.58
N PRO A 202 0.91 8.63 -8.48
CA PRO A 202 1.59 9.20 -9.64
C PRO A 202 2.18 8.14 -10.58
N TYR A 203 2.84 7.13 -10.02
CA TYR A 203 3.40 5.99 -10.75
C TYR A 203 2.37 4.87 -10.88
N SER A 204 1.33 5.09 -11.68
CA SER A 204 0.25 4.14 -11.86
C SER A 204 -0.26 4.08 -13.30
N MET A 205 -0.72 2.89 -13.70
CA MET A 205 -1.39 2.70 -15.00
C MET A 205 -2.62 3.58 -15.12
N HIS A 206 -3.31 3.84 -14.01
CA HIS A 206 -4.44 4.75 -13.94
C HIS A 206 -4.08 6.17 -14.38
N ASN A 207 -2.97 6.69 -13.87
CA ASN A 207 -2.46 8.01 -14.24
C ASN A 207 -2.06 8.03 -15.72
N TYR A 208 -1.30 7.03 -16.18
CA TYR A 208 -0.84 7.02 -17.58
C TYR A 208 -1.96 6.82 -18.58
N LEU A 209 -2.92 5.94 -18.33
CA LEU A 209 -4.06 5.72 -19.23
C LEU A 209 -5.00 6.92 -19.26
N LEU A 210 -5.23 7.59 -18.12
CA LEU A 210 -6.03 8.82 -18.08
C LEU A 210 -5.34 9.93 -18.87
N ARG A 211 -4.04 10.13 -18.63
CA ARG A 211 -3.23 11.11 -19.37
C ARG A 211 -3.20 10.80 -20.85
N TYR A 212 -3.08 9.53 -21.23
CA TYR A 212 -3.11 9.08 -22.63
C TYR A 212 -4.45 9.44 -23.28
N TYR A 213 -5.56 9.07 -22.66
CA TYR A 213 -6.90 9.38 -23.16
C TYR A 213 -7.15 10.88 -23.34
N LEU A 214 -6.74 11.69 -22.36
CA LEU A 214 -6.88 13.15 -22.41
C LEU A 214 -5.99 13.79 -23.48
N ALA A 215 -4.72 13.39 -23.54
CA ALA A 215 -3.73 13.94 -24.46
C ALA A 215 -4.06 13.63 -25.92
N GLU A 216 -4.42 12.39 -26.24
CA GLU A 216 -4.87 12.04 -27.59
C GLU A 216 -6.23 12.67 -27.93
N GLY A 217 -7.02 13.01 -26.91
CA GLY A 217 -8.21 13.85 -27.03
C GLY A 217 -7.96 15.33 -27.28
N GLY A 218 -6.71 15.79 -27.17
CA GLY A 218 -6.31 17.19 -27.34
C GLY A 218 -6.35 18.04 -26.06
N LEU A 219 -6.35 17.42 -24.88
CA LEU A 219 -6.22 18.10 -23.59
C LEU A 219 -4.89 17.78 -22.94
N HIS A 220 -4.16 18.82 -22.52
CA HIS A 220 -2.93 18.65 -21.77
C HIS A 220 -3.26 18.30 -20.30
N PRO A 221 -2.85 17.14 -19.77
CA PRO A 221 -3.29 16.67 -18.47
C PRO A 221 -2.81 17.51 -17.27
N ASP A 222 -1.71 18.25 -17.42
CA ASP A 222 -1.20 19.15 -16.37
C ASP A 222 -1.61 20.63 -16.54
N ARG A 223 -2.39 20.97 -17.58
CA ARG A 223 -2.76 22.37 -17.87
C ARG A 223 -4.25 22.57 -18.08
N ASP A 224 -4.89 21.66 -18.82
CA ASP A 224 -6.31 21.74 -19.16
C ASP A 224 -7.22 21.06 -18.14
N VAL A 225 -6.68 20.21 -17.26
CA VAL A 225 -7.41 19.51 -16.18
C VAL A 225 -6.55 19.49 -14.92
N GLU A 226 -7.16 19.09 -13.82
CA GLU A 226 -6.45 18.84 -12.56
C GLU A 226 -6.46 17.35 -12.23
N ILE A 227 -5.30 16.73 -11.95
CA ILE A 227 -5.21 15.32 -11.56
C ILE A 227 -4.64 15.23 -10.15
N ARG A 228 -5.45 14.76 -9.19
CA ARG A 228 -5.07 14.61 -7.78
C ARG A 228 -4.79 13.15 -7.44
N VAL A 229 -3.91 12.92 -6.48
CA VAL A 229 -3.69 11.60 -5.91
C VAL A 229 -4.66 11.40 -4.75
N VAL A 230 -5.50 10.37 -4.83
CA VAL A 230 -6.48 10.03 -3.79
C VAL A 230 -6.48 8.52 -3.59
N PRO A 231 -6.39 8.00 -2.35
CA PRO A 231 -6.52 6.57 -2.11
C PRO A 231 -7.87 6.02 -2.64
N PRO A 232 -7.90 4.84 -3.29
CA PRO A 232 -9.14 4.28 -3.84
C PRO A 232 -10.36 4.27 -2.89
N PRO A 233 -10.23 3.93 -1.59
CA PRO A 233 -11.34 3.98 -0.64
C PRO A 233 -12.02 5.35 -0.50
N GLU A 234 -11.28 6.44 -0.74
CA GLU A 234 -11.76 7.81 -0.59
C GLU A 234 -12.32 8.40 -1.90
N MET A 235 -12.08 7.76 -3.05
CA MET A 235 -12.47 8.31 -4.36
C MET A 235 -13.99 8.45 -4.52
N VAL A 236 -14.76 7.45 -4.06
CA VAL A 236 -16.24 7.48 -4.14
C VAL A 236 -16.81 8.61 -3.27
N ALA A 237 -16.23 8.83 -2.09
CA ALA A 237 -16.62 9.92 -1.20
C ALA A 237 -16.31 11.30 -1.81
N ASN A 238 -15.14 11.45 -2.46
CA ASN A 238 -14.77 12.67 -3.16
C ASN A 238 -15.68 12.97 -4.36
N LEU A 239 -16.10 11.93 -5.10
CA LEU A 239 -17.05 12.06 -6.19
C LEU A 239 -18.43 12.53 -5.68
N ARG A 240 -18.93 11.90 -4.61
CA ARG A 240 -20.20 12.26 -3.93
C ARG A 240 -20.18 13.70 -3.43
N ALA A 241 -19.08 14.14 -2.83
CA ALA A 241 -18.92 15.47 -2.27
C ALA A 241 -18.70 16.57 -3.33
N ASN A 242 -18.71 16.22 -4.63
CA ASN A 242 -18.41 17.13 -5.74
C ASN A 242 -16.98 17.73 -5.67
N ASN A 243 -16.04 17.04 -5.04
CA ASN A 243 -14.64 17.45 -4.96
C ASN A 243 -13.91 17.17 -6.28
N VAL A 244 -14.35 16.12 -6.97
CA VAL A 244 -13.85 15.68 -8.26
C VAL A 244 -15.01 15.49 -9.23
N ASP A 245 -14.71 15.59 -10.52
CA ASP A 245 -15.63 15.41 -11.64
C ASP A 245 -15.61 13.96 -12.15
N GLY A 246 -14.48 13.29 -11.96
CA GLY A 246 -14.34 11.86 -12.22
C GLY A 246 -13.02 11.32 -11.69
N TYR A 247 -12.75 10.08 -12.01
CA TYR A 247 -11.47 9.44 -11.73
C TYR A 247 -11.20 8.30 -12.70
N LEU A 248 -9.94 7.94 -12.85
CA LEU A 248 -9.54 6.64 -13.38
C LEU A 248 -9.03 5.80 -12.22
N ALA A 249 -9.76 4.76 -11.85
CA ALA A 249 -9.54 4.01 -10.63
C ALA A 249 -9.65 2.50 -10.86
N PRO A 250 -9.10 1.67 -9.95
CA PRO A 250 -9.32 0.24 -9.98
C PRO A 250 -10.69 -0.12 -9.41
N ASP A 251 -11.25 -1.22 -9.89
CA ASP A 251 -12.37 -1.85 -9.20
C ASP A 251 -11.96 -2.33 -7.79
N PRO A 252 -12.88 -2.37 -6.82
CA PRO A 252 -14.34 -2.27 -6.97
C PRO A 252 -14.90 -0.84 -6.94
N PHE A 253 -14.06 0.19 -6.81
CA PHE A 253 -14.53 1.54 -6.52
C PHE A 253 -15.30 2.20 -7.67
N ASN A 254 -15.01 1.82 -8.93
CA ASN A 254 -15.84 2.23 -10.06
C ASN A 254 -17.25 1.65 -9.96
N GLN A 255 -17.37 0.34 -9.74
CA GLN A 255 -18.67 -0.30 -9.57
C GLN A 255 -19.41 0.20 -8.33
N ARG A 256 -18.68 0.53 -7.27
CA ARG A 256 -19.23 1.12 -6.06
C ARG A 256 -19.86 2.49 -6.29
N ALA A 257 -19.27 3.33 -7.13
CA ALA A 257 -19.90 4.61 -7.48
C ALA A 257 -21.22 4.44 -8.23
N VAL A 258 -21.35 3.41 -9.07
CA VAL A 258 -22.61 3.03 -9.71
C VAL A 258 -23.60 2.48 -8.68
N PHE A 259 -23.15 1.55 -7.84
CA PHE A 259 -23.96 0.90 -6.81
C PHE A 259 -24.55 1.90 -5.81
N GLU A 260 -23.76 2.91 -5.42
CA GLU A 260 -24.19 3.98 -4.51
C GLU A 260 -24.89 5.15 -5.23
N GLY A 261 -25.09 5.06 -6.55
CA GLY A 261 -25.83 6.05 -7.34
C GLY A 261 -25.16 7.42 -7.45
N VAL A 262 -23.84 7.50 -7.29
CA VAL A 262 -23.08 8.78 -7.31
C VAL A 262 -22.38 9.05 -8.64
N GLY A 263 -22.15 8.01 -9.45
CA GLY A 263 -21.49 8.13 -10.75
C GLY A 263 -21.89 7.04 -11.74
N PHE A 264 -21.32 7.12 -12.94
CA PHE A 264 -21.51 6.15 -14.02
C PHE A 264 -20.16 5.82 -14.68
N LEU A 265 -20.08 4.64 -15.29
CA LEU A 265 -18.91 4.19 -16.02
C LEU A 265 -18.90 4.85 -17.39
N TYR A 266 -17.97 5.79 -17.60
CA TYR A 266 -17.82 6.47 -18.88
C TYR A 266 -17.09 5.59 -19.90
N MET A 267 -16.00 4.95 -19.47
CA MET A 267 -15.16 4.11 -20.34
C MET A 267 -14.42 3.09 -19.49
N LEU A 268 -14.43 1.81 -19.88
CA LEU A 268 -13.54 0.81 -19.26
C LEU A 268 -12.12 1.00 -19.79
N SER A 269 -11.10 0.81 -18.95
CA SER A 269 -9.70 0.99 -19.37
C SER A 269 -9.27 0.04 -20.50
N ARG A 270 -9.91 -1.14 -20.61
CA ARG A 270 -9.73 -2.06 -21.75
C ARG A 270 -10.09 -1.46 -23.10
N GLU A 271 -10.94 -0.43 -23.12
CA GLU A 271 -11.32 0.28 -24.34
C GLU A 271 -10.21 1.25 -24.78
N ILE A 272 -9.28 1.60 -23.87
CA ILE A 272 -8.04 2.33 -24.18
C ILE A 272 -6.96 1.34 -24.62
N TRP A 273 -6.73 0.28 -23.85
CA TRP A 273 -5.75 -0.76 -24.15
C TRP A 273 -6.23 -2.10 -23.60
N ASP A 274 -6.70 -3.00 -24.48
CA ASP A 274 -7.15 -4.33 -24.03
C ASP A 274 -5.97 -5.19 -23.57
N GLY A 275 -6.08 -5.73 -22.37
CA GLY A 275 -5.04 -6.58 -21.77
C GLY A 275 -3.90 -5.80 -21.12
N HIS A 276 -4.05 -4.47 -20.93
CA HIS A 276 -3.04 -3.67 -20.26
C HIS A 276 -2.73 -4.20 -18.85
N PRO A 277 -1.47 -4.13 -18.37
CA PRO A 277 -1.15 -4.51 -17.00
C PRO A 277 -1.74 -3.47 -16.04
N CYS A 278 -2.00 -3.86 -14.80
CA CYS A 278 -2.53 -2.94 -13.78
C CYS A 278 -1.67 -2.97 -12.51
N CYS A 279 -1.73 -4.09 -11.80
CA CYS A 279 -0.99 -4.32 -10.58
C CYS A 279 -0.02 -5.49 -10.75
N ALA A 280 1.02 -5.48 -9.93
CA ALA A 280 2.16 -6.35 -9.98
C ALA A 280 2.44 -6.90 -8.57
N PHE A 281 2.71 -8.20 -8.52
CA PHE A 281 3.30 -8.84 -7.37
C PHE A 281 4.79 -8.51 -7.34
N ALA A 282 5.15 -7.60 -6.43
CA ALA A 282 6.49 -7.04 -6.34
C ALA A 282 7.25 -7.56 -5.11
N VAL A 283 8.54 -7.78 -5.29
CA VAL A 283 9.46 -8.23 -4.23
C VAL A 283 10.75 -7.44 -4.28
N ALA A 284 11.31 -7.14 -3.10
CA ALA A 284 12.65 -6.55 -3.02
C ALA A 284 13.69 -7.57 -3.50
N LYS A 285 14.66 -7.13 -4.29
CA LYS A 285 15.72 -8.03 -4.80
C LYS A 285 16.45 -8.74 -3.65
N GLU A 286 16.68 -8.03 -2.55
CA GLU A 286 17.39 -8.54 -1.39
C GLU A 286 16.65 -9.69 -0.71
N PHE A 287 15.31 -9.71 -0.74
CA PHE A 287 14.54 -10.84 -0.21
C PHE A 287 14.70 -12.08 -1.10
N VAL A 288 14.74 -11.90 -2.42
CA VAL A 288 14.96 -13.00 -3.37
C VAL A 288 16.36 -13.59 -3.20
N ASP A 289 17.37 -12.73 -3.01
CA ASP A 289 18.75 -13.16 -2.81
C ASP A 289 18.94 -13.88 -1.44
N ALA A 290 18.26 -13.40 -0.39
CA ALA A 290 18.39 -13.95 0.96
C ALA A 290 17.56 -15.23 1.19
N CYS A 291 16.37 -15.32 0.61
CA CYS A 291 15.40 -16.40 0.83
C CYS A 291 14.88 -16.98 -0.51
N PRO A 292 15.76 -17.52 -1.39
CA PRO A 292 15.38 -17.92 -2.74
C PRO A 292 14.35 -19.07 -2.78
N ASN A 293 14.41 -20.04 -1.86
CA ASN A 293 13.43 -21.14 -1.84
C ASN A 293 12.05 -20.68 -1.35
N SER A 294 12.01 -19.85 -0.30
CA SER A 294 10.79 -19.20 0.18
C SER A 294 10.17 -18.28 -0.87
N PHE A 295 10.98 -17.50 -1.57
CA PHE A 295 10.51 -16.69 -2.69
C PHE A 295 9.92 -17.57 -3.79
N MET A 296 10.59 -18.66 -4.19
CA MET A 296 10.10 -19.56 -5.22
C MET A 296 8.77 -20.21 -4.85
N ALA A 297 8.62 -20.64 -3.59
CA ALA A 297 7.35 -21.16 -3.08
C ALA A 297 6.24 -20.10 -3.15
N LEU A 298 6.54 -18.85 -2.76
CA LEU A 298 5.58 -17.75 -2.78
C LEU A 298 5.22 -17.37 -4.21
N PHE A 299 6.20 -17.35 -5.11
CA PHE A 299 5.99 -17.07 -6.53
C PHE A 299 5.09 -18.12 -7.18
N LYS A 300 5.33 -19.42 -6.91
CA LYS A 300 4.45 -20.51 -7.35
C LYS A 300 3.02 -20.33 -6.84
N SER A 301 2.84 -19.99 -5.56
CA SER A 301 1.52 -19.70 -4.99
C SER A 301 0.77 -18.62 -5.77
N ILE A 302 1.46 -17.53 -6.12
CA ILE A 302 0.84 -16.40 -6.81
C ILE A 302 0.54 -16.72 -8.28
N VAL A 303 1.44 -17.39 -9.00
CA VAL A 303 1.18 -17.81 -10.39
C VAL A 303 -0.02 -18.78 -10.44
N ASP A 304 -0.06 -19.77 -9.55
CA ASP A 304 -1.17 -20.72 -9.44
C ASP A 304 -2.49 -20.01 -9.09
N ALA A 305 -2.47 -19.14 -8.07
CA ALA A 305 -3.64 -18.34 -7.69
C ALA A 305 -4.13 -17.43 -8.81
N THR A 306 -3.23 -16.83 -9.60
CA THR A 306 -3.58 -15.93 -10.72
C THR A 306 -4.26 -16.70 -11.85
N HIS A 307 -3.72 -17.87 -12.23
CA HIS A 307 -4.38 -18.74 -13.22
C HIS A 307 -5.71 -19.28 -12.71
N TYR A 308 -5.81 -19.66 -11.43
CA TYR A 308 -7.09 -20.05 -10.84
C TYR A 308 -8.10 -18.91 -10.90
N ALA A 309 -7.67 -17.68 -10.62
CA ALA A 309 -8.52 -16.50 -10.70
C ALA A 309 -8.96 -16.22 -12.13
N SER A 310 -8.14 -16.50 -13.15
CA SER A 310 -8.47 -16.26 -14.56
C SER A 310 -9.75 -16.98 -15.04
N ARG A 311 -10.03 -18.17 -14.47
CA ARG A 311 -11.12 -19.06 -14.87
C ARG A 311 -12.49 -18.51 -14.47
N ALA A 312 -13.41 -18.44 -15.43
CA ALA A 312 -14.74 -17.82 -15.24
C ALA A 312 -15.58 -18.53 -14.17
N GLU A 313 -15.47 -19.86 -14.08
CA GLU A 313 -16.17 -20.70 -13.12
C GLU A 313 -15.78 -20.41 -11.66
N ASN A 314 -14.55 -19.95 -11.42
CA ASN A 314 -14.03 -19.68 -10.08
C ASN A 314 -14.39 -18.28 -9.56
N ARG A 315 -14.81 -17.36 -10.44
CA ARG A 315 -15.01 -15.93 -10.11
C ARG A 315 -15.99 -15.69 -8.97
N ARG A 316 -17.03 -16.51 -8.86
CA ARG A 316 -18.08 -16.35 -7.83
C ARG A 316 -17.61 -16.77 -6.45
N GLU A 317 -16.87 -17.87 -6.33
CA GLU A 317 -16.30 -18.26 -5.04
C GLU A 317 -15.20 -17.28 -4.60
N ILE A 318 -14.43 -16.75 -5.55
CA ILE A 318 -13.42 -15.72 -5.29
C ILE A 318 -14.10 -14.46 -4.73
N ALA A 319 -15.19 -14.01 -5.34
CA ALA A 319 -15.96 -12.87 -4.82
C ALA A 319 -16.39 -13.08 -3.35
N ALA A 320 -16.80 -14.30 -2.99
CA ALA A 320 -17.13 -14.64 -1.60
C ALA A 320 -15.90 -14.62 -0.68
N ALA A 321 -14.75 -15.12 -1.14
CA ALA A 321 -13.50 -15.11 -0.38
C ALA A 321 -12.96 -13.69 -0.12
N LEU A 322 -13.18 -12.75 -1.05
CA LEU A 322 -12.69 -11.36 -0.95
C LEU A 322 -13.59 -10.42 -0.13
N SER A 323 -14.88 -10.74 0.00
CA SER A 323 -15.90 -9.88 0.64
C SER A 323 -15.67 -9.52 2.12
N PRO A 324 -15.16 -10.42 2.99
CA PRO A 324 -15.02 -10.17 4.43
C PRO A 324 -14.24 -8.90 4.83
N ALA A 325 -14.46 -8.45 6.07
CA ALA A 325 -13.94 -7.19 6.59
C ALA A 325 -12.40 -7.11 6.69
N ASN A 326 -11.75 -8.25 6.95
CA ASN A 326 -10.30 -8.39 6.97
C ASN A 326 -9.66 -8.28 5.57
N TYR A 327 -10.46 -8.34 4.50
CA TYR A 327 -10.03 -8.21 3.11
C TYR A 327 -10.57 -6.93 2.47
N LEU A 328 -11.49 -7.04 1.50
CA LEU A 328 -12.01 -5.87 0.76
C LEU A 328 -13.11 -5.12 1.52
N ASN A 329 -13.81 -5.80 2.44
CA ASN A 329 -14.97 -5.25 3.14
C ASN A 329 -16.00 -4.64 2.16
N GLN A 330 -16.37 -5.40 1.12
CA GLN A 330 -17.31 -4.97 0.09
C GLN A 330 -18.47 -5.97 -0.05
N PRO A 331 -19.67 -5.52 -0.46
CA PRO A 331 -20.78 -6.41 -0.75
C PRO A 331 -20.38 -7.47 -1.78
N ARG A 332 -20.68 -8.74 -1.49
CA ARG A 332 -20.37 -9.86 -2.39
C ARG A 332 -20.93 -9.64 -3.80
N GLU A 333 -22.17 -9.18 -3.92
CA GLU A 333 -22.82 -8.92 -5.21
C GLU A 333 -22.02 -7.92 -6.07
N LEU A 334 -21.52 -6.85 -5.44
CA LEU A 334 -20.70 -5.84 -6.11
C LEU A 334 -19.39 -6.45 -6.64
N LEU A 335 -18.75 -7.33 -5.84
CA LEU A 335 -17.54 -8.03 -6.27
C LEU A 335 -17.82 -9.03 -7.41
N GLU A 336 -18.96 -9.74 -7.37
CA GLU A 336 -19.38 -10.62 -8.45
C GLU A 336 -19.61 -9.85 -9.76
N GLN A 337 -20.22 -8.66 -9.68
CA GLN A 337 -20.43 -7.80 -10.86
C GLN A 337 -19.11 -7.43 -11.56
N VAL A 338 -18.07 -7.14 -10.77
CA VAL A 338 -16.72 -6.85 -11.26
C VAL A 338 -16.07 -8.11 -11.83
N LEU A 339 -15.96 -9.18 -11.03
CA LEU A 339 -15.15 -10.36 -11.35
C LEU A 339 -15.76 -11.24 -12.45
N THR A 340 -17.09 -11.20 -12.62
CA THR A 340 -17.77 -11.92 -13.72
C THR A 340 -17.99 -11.05 -14.94
N GLY A 341 -17.79 -9.74 -14.81
CA GLY A 341 -18.01 -8.79 -15.90
C GLY A 341 -19.48 -8.53 -16.24
N ARG A 342 -20.42 -8.88 -15.37
CA ARG A 342 -21.86 -8.59 -15.54
C ARG A 342 -22.30 -7.50 -14.58
N PHE A 343 -22.56 -6.30 -15.08
CA PHE A 343 -22.73 -5.13 -14.21
C PHE A 343 -23.64 -4.07 -14.84
N PRO A 344 -24.35 -3.28 -14.01
CA PRO A 344 -24.94 -2.03 -14.46
C PRO A 344 -23.85 -0.98 -14.72
N ASP A 345 -24.00 -0.19 -15.79
CA ASP A 345 -23.05 0.88 -16.15
C ASP A 345 -23.36 2.24 -15.48
N GLY A 346 -24.50 2.35 -14.80
CA GLY A 346 -24.99 3.61 -14.22
C GLY A 346 -25.70 4.53 -15.21
N LEU A 347 -25.78 4.16 -16.49
CA LEU A 347 -26.53 4.84 -17.55
C LEU A 347 -27.89 4.19 -17.84
N GLY A 348 -28.26 3.17 -17.06
CA GLY A 348 -29.51 2.42 -17.22
C GLY A 348 -29.33 1.13 -18.04
N ASN A 349 -28.11 0.80 -18.46
CA ASN A 349 -27.83 -0.44 -19.18
C ASN A 349 -27.13 -1.45 -18.28
N ASN A 350 -27.39 -2.72 -18.56
CA ASN A 350 -26.58 -3.83 -18.05
C ASN A 350 -25.59 -4.25 -19.11
N ARG A 351 -24.30 -4.25 -18.79
CA ARG A 351 -23.21 -4.71 -19.67
C ARG A 351 -22.76 -6.11 -19.26
N SER A 352 -22.34 -6.89 -20.24
CA SER A 352 -21.70 -8.19 -20.06
C SER A 352 -20.35 -8.19 -20.78
N VAL A 353 -19.28 -7.98 -20.03
CA VAL A 353 -17.90 -7.90 -20.51
C VAL A 353 -17.06 -8.86 -19.66
N PRO A 354 -16.98 -10.16 -20.00
CA PRO A 354 -16.32 -11.16 -19.16
C PRO A 354 -14.88 -10.81 -18.79
N ASN A 355 -14.16 -10.17 -19.70
CA ASN A 355 -12.78 -9.71 -19.51
C ASN A 355 -12.70 -8.25 -19.06
N ARG A 356 -13.71 -7.75 -18.31
CA ARG A 356 -13.67 -6.42 -17.65
C ARG A 356 -12.44 -6.31 -16.77
N ILE A 357 -12.20 -7.33 -15.96
CA ILE A 357 -10.95 -7.61 -15.26
C ILE A 357 -10.54 -9.02 -15.67
N ASN A 358 -9.26 -9.24 -15.97
CA ASN A 358 -8.73 -10.57 -16.18
C ASN A 358 -7.41 -10.75 -15.41
N PHE A 359 -6.93 -11.99 -15.35
CA PHE A 359 -5.80 -12.39 -14.51
C PHE A 359 -4.85 -13.19 -15.38
N ASP A 360 -3.67 -12.62 -15.59
CA ASP A 360 -2.59 -13.21 -16.37
C ASP A 360 -1.29 -12.86 -15.62
N PRO A 361 -0.56 -13.86 -15.09
CA PRO A 361 0.62 -13.62 -14.29
C PRO A 361 1.79 -13.06 -15.10
N PHE A 362 1.76 -13.12 -16.43
CA PHE A 362 2.95 -12.89 -17.23
C PHE A 362 3.39 -11.42 -17.30
N PRO A 363 4.59 -11.07 -16.81
CA PRO A 363 5.08 -9.69 -16.80
C PRO A 363 5.82 -9.35 -18.10
N TRP A 364 5.07 -9.07 -19.17
CA TRP A 364 5.63 -8.70 -20.48
C TRP A 364 6.67 -7.56 -20.39
N HIS A 365 7.87 -7.78 -20.94
CA HIS A 365 8.91 -6.75 -21.02
C HIS A 365 8.45 -5.56 -21.88
N SER A 366 7.73 -5.83 -22.97
CA SER A 366 7.15 -4.78 -23.81
C SER A 366 6.22 -3.82 -23.04
N MET A 367 5.46 -4.33 -22.07
CA MET A 367 4.60 -3.48 -21.23
C MET A 367 5.43 -2.62 -20.27
N ALA A 368 6.51 -3.15 -19.69
CA ALA A 368 7.44 -2.37 -18.89
C ALA A 368 8.11 -1.25 -19.71
N VAL A 369 8.54 -1.55 -20.95
CA VAL A 369 9.07 -0.54 -21.87
C VAL A 369 8.03 0.54 -22.13
N TRP A 370 6.76 0.18 -22.40
CA TRP A 370 5.70 1.19 -22.57
C TRP A 370 5.54 2.07 -21.33
N ILE A 371 5.53 1.48 -20.13
CA ILE A 371 5.42 2.24 -18.88
C ILE A 371 6.58 3.24 -18.76
N LEU A 372 7.81 2.81 -19.01
CA LEU A 372 8.99 3.67 -19.02
C LEU A 372 8.86 4.80 -20.05
N THR A 373 8.28 4.54 -21.24
CA THR A 373 8.00 5.59 -22.23
C THR A 373 7.05 6.65 -21.69
N GLN A 374 6.00 6.26 -20.96
CA GLN A 374 5.04 7.20 -20.38
C GLN A 374 5.63 7.97 -19.20
N MET A 375 6.46 7.33 -18.38
CA MET A 375 7.23 8.00 -17.32
C MET A 375 8.12 9.09 -17.91
N LYS A 376 8.80 8.83 -19.04
CA LYS A 376 9.60 9.84 -19.75
C LYS A 376 8.72 10.92 -20.39
N ARG A 377 7.63 10.55 -21.08
CA ARG A 377 6.67 11.49 -21.71
C ARG A 377 6.16 12.54 -20.73
N TRP A 378 5.95 12.16 -19.48
CA TRP A 378 5.45 13.04 -18.41
C TRP A 378 6.55 13.54 -17.47
N ASN A 379 7.81 13.45 -17.89
CA ASN A 379 8.96 14.06 -17.22
C ASN A 379 9.21 13.57 -15.79
N GLN A 380 8.87 12.31 -15.50
CA GLN A 380 9.07 11.67 -14.20
C GLN A 380 10.41 10.93 -14.11
N ILE A 381 11.04 10.65 -15.25
CA ILE A 381 12.39 10.11 -15.37
C ILE A 381 13.14 10.92 -16.43
N SER A 382 14.41 11.22 -16.14
CA SER A 382 15.25 12.10 -16.96
C SER A 382 16.43 11.38 -17.58
N GLY A 383 16.92 11.91 -18.70
CA GLY A 383 18.10 11.41 -19.39
C GLY A 383 17.81 10.25 -20.35
N ASP A 384 18.90 9.68 -20.88
CA ASP A 384 18.84 8.51 -21.74
C ASP A 384 18.72 7.24 -20.89
N ILE A 385 17.66 6.49 -21.14
CA ILE A 385 17.32 5.29 -20.38
C ILE A 385 17.47 4.08 -21.28
N ASP A 386 18.22 3.09 -20.80
CA ASP A 386 18.22 1.78 -21.41
C ASP A 386 16.92 1.05 -21.04
N TYR A 387 15.88 1.29 -21.83
CA TYR A 387 14.55 0.72 -21.62
C TYR A 387 14.57 -0.81 -21.52
N ARG A 388 15.35 -1.46 -22.37
CA ARG A 388 15.44 -2.92 -22.45
C ARG A 388 16.08 -3.47 -21.18
N ARG A 389 17.23 -2.92 -20.78
CA ARG A 389 17.94 -3.36 -19.57
C ARG A 389 17.06 -3.22 -18.34
N VAL A 390 16.40 -2.08 -18.16
CA VAL A 390 15.53 -1.83 -17.00
C VAL A 390 14.31 -2.74 -17.01
N ALA A 391 13.66 -2.93 -18.17
CA ALA A 391 12.52 -3.83 -18.31
C ALA A 391 12.91 -5.28 -17.97
N GLU A 392 14.02 -5.79 -18.50
CA GLU A 392 14.48 -7.16 -18.28
C GLU A 392 15.01 -7.41 -16.86
N GLU A 393 15.58 -6.39 -16.23
CA GLU A 393 16.03 -6.42 -14.83
C GLU A 393 14.83 -6.55 -13.87
N VAL A 394 13.84 -5.67 -14.03
CA VAL A 394 12.70 -5.54 -13.10
C VAL A 394 11.62 -6.59 -13.38
N TYR A 395 11.23 -6.82 -14.64
CA TYR A 395 10.12 -7.72 -14.98
C TYR A 395 10.64 -9.14 -15.23
N ARG A 396 10.28 -10.08 -14.34
CA ARG A 396 10.84 -11.44 -14.32
C ARG A 396 10.11 -12.41 -15.25
N ALA A 397 9.90 -12.01 -16.51
CA ALA A 397 9.10 -12.76 -17.49
C ALA A 397 9.59 -14.21 -17.68
N ALA A 398 10.90 -14.41 -17.87
CA ALA A 398 11.48 -15.73 -18.05
C ALA A 398 11.30 -16.64 -16.82
N ASP A 399 11.40 -16.07 -15.61
CA ASP A 399 11.16 -16.83 -14.38
C ASP A 399 9.68 -17.19 -14.24
N CYS A 400 8.77 -16.27 -14.61
CA CYS A 400 7.33 -16.53 -14.60
C CYS A 400 6.95 -17.67 -15.56
N ASP A 401 7.48 -17.68 -16.77
CA ASP A 401 7.24 -18.78 -17.72
C ASP A 401 7.80 -20.11 -17.21
N ARG A 402 8.97 -20.10 -16.58
CA ARG A 402 9.55 -21.31 -15.97
C ARG A 402 8.60 -21.87 -14.90
N VAL A 403 8.10 -21.01 -14.01
CA VAL A 403 7.13 -21.38 -12.98
C VAL A 403 5.82 -21.89 -13.61
N ALA A 404 5.30 -21.22 -14.63
CA ALA A 404 4.09 -21.63 -15.34
C ALA A 404 4.25 -23.05 -15.92
N ARG A 405 5.38 -23.34 -16.60
CA ARG A 405 5.67 -24.69 -17.14
C ARG A 405 5.75 -25.75 -16.04
N GLU A 406 6.43 -25.45 -14.93
CA GLU A 406 6.53 -26.37 -13.78
C GLU A 406 5.15 -26.69 -13.18
N LEU A 407 4.21 -25.75 -13.25
CA LEU A 407 2.83 -25.90 -12.77
C LEU A 407 1.88 -26.47 -13.83
N GLY A 408 2.34 -26.69 -15.07
CA GLY A 408 1.51 -27.21 -16.17
C GLY A 408 0.61 -26.16 -16.84
N TYR A 409 0.89 -24.87 -16.66
CA TYR A 409 0.19 -23.77 -17.33
C TYR A 409 0.85 -23.41 -18.68
N PRO A 410 0.10 -22.77 -19.60
CA PRO A 410 0.69 -22.22 -20.82
C PRO A 410 1.81 -21.23 -20.50
N ALA A 411 2.89 -21.31 -21.26
CA ALA A 411 4.02 -20.40 -21.19
C ALA A 411 4.22 -19.70 -22.53
N HIS A 412 4.90 -18.57 -22.51
CA HIS A 412 5.14 -17.76 -23.69
C HIS A 412 6.49 -18.12 -24.33
N GLU A 413 6.59 -17.92 -25.65
CA GLU A 413 7.84 -18.05 -26.39
C GLU A 413 8.59 -16.72 -26.48
N GLN A 414 7.89 -15.60 -26.28
CA GLN A 414 8.41 -14.25 -26.43
C GLN A 414 7.96 -13.39 -25.24
N THR A 415 8.83 -12.47 -24.83
CA THR A 415 8.56 -11.51 -23.74
C THR A 415 8.22 -10.10 -24.25
N TYR A 416 8.36 -9.88 -25.57
CA TYR A 416 8.06 -8.64 -26.25
C TYR A 416 6.94 -8.83 -27.27
N SER A 417 5.99 -7.91 -27.29
CA SER A 417 4.90 -7.87 -28.26
C SER A 417 4.57 -6.42 -28.61
N ARG A 418 3.95 -6.23 -29.78
CA ARG A 418 3.39 -4.93 -30.19
C ARG A 418 2.02 -4.76 -29.55
N HIS A 419 1.72 -3.53 -29.14
CA HIS A 419 0.47 -3.20 -28.46
C HIS A 419 -0.30 -2.13 -29.24
N LEU A 420 -1.62 -2.22 -29.25
CA LEU A 420 -2.49 -1.18 -29.81
C LEU A 420 -3.15 -0.42 -28.66
N ILE A 421 -2.88 0.88 -28.58
CA ILE A 421 -3.26 1.73 -27.45
C ILE A 421 -3.99 2.94 -28.03
N LEU A 422 -5.30 3.00 -27.83
CA LEU A 422 -6.20 4.01 -28.38
C LEU A 422 -6.02 4.23 -29.90
N GLY A 423 -5.74 3.15 -30.65
CA GLY A 423 -5.49 3.20 -32.09
C GLY A 423 -4.05 3.49 -32.50
N VAL A 424 -3.17 3.83 -31.56
CA VAL A 424 -1.73 4.04 -31.81
C VAL A 424 -0.98 2.73 -31.56
N THR A 425 -0.20 2.28 -32.54
CA THR A 425 0.63 1.07 -32.39
C THR A 425 1.91 1.41 -31.65
N PHE A 426 2.17 0.71 -30.54
CA PHE A 426 3.42 0.76 -29.81
C PHE A 426 4.32 -0.40 -30.22
N ASP A 427 5.49 -0.08 -30.77
CA ASP A 427 6.57 -1.02 -31.03
C ASP A 427 7.66 -0.90 -29.94
N PRO A 428 7.85 -1.92 -29.10
CA PRO A 428 8.81 -1.85 -27.99
C PRO A 428 10.28 -1.79 -28.44
N THR A 429 10.57 -2.01 -29.74
CA THR A 429 11.92 -1.85 -30.30
C THR A 429 12.28 -0.40 -30.61
N GLN A 430 11.29 0.50 -30.66
CA GLN A 430 11.46 1.92 -30.97
C GLN A 430 10.82 2.83 -29.90
N PRO A 431 11.16 2.67 -28.60
CA PRO A 431 10.51 3.41 -27.52
C PRO A 431 10.72 4.92 -27.60
N GLU A 432 11.89 5.38 -28.04
CA GLU A 432 12.21 6.81 -28.14
C GLU A 432 11.38 7.50 -29.23
N ALA A 433 11.29 6.88 -30.41
CA ALA A 433 10.46 7.37 -31.50
C ALA A 433 8.98 7.43 -31.10
N TYR A 434 8.51 6.45 -30.33
CA TYR A 434 7.15 6.46 -29.79
C TYR A 434 6.90 7.65 -28.87
N VAL A 435 7.79 7.92 -27.91
CA VAL A 435 7.66 9.08 -26.99
C VAL A 435 7.64 10.40 -27.76
N GLN A 436 8.52 10.55 -28.75
CA GLN A 436 8.66 11.76 -29.57
C GLN A 436 7.50 11.94 -30.56
N SER A 437 6.75 10.89 -30.88
CA SER A 437 5.62 10.96 -31.81
C SER A 437 4.42 11.75 -31.27
N PHE A 438 4.34 11.98 -29.95
CA PHE A 438 3.19 12.62 -29.32
C PHE A 438 3.29 14.14 -29.31
N PRO A 439 2.28 14.87 -29.80
CA PRO A 439 2.27 16.33 -29.79
C PRO A 439 2.09 16.93 -28.39
N ILE A 440 1.38 16.22 -27.49
CA ILE A 440 1.18 16.62 -26.09
C ILE A 440 2.08 15.76 -25.20
N ASN A 441 3.12 16.39 -24.64
CA ASN A 441 4.12 15.79 -23.75
C ASN A 441 4.78 16.88 -22.87
N ASN A 442 5.62 16.46 -21.91
CA ASN A 442 6.41 17.34 -21.05
C ASN A 442 7.93 17.23 -21.30
N LEU A 443 8.38 16.78 -22.48
CA LEU A 443 9.80 16.48 -22.75
C LEU A 443 10.69 17.73 -22.73
N ASP A 444 10.17 18.88 -23.17
CA ASP A 444 10.89 20.16 -23.22
C ASP A 444 10.97 20.87 -21.86
N GLN A 445 10.19 20.41 -20.87
CA GLN A 445 10.28 20.94 -19.52
C GLN A 445 11.55 20.36 -18.88
N GLN A 446 12.34 21.18 -18.18
CA GLN A 446 13.42 20.63 -17.35
C GLN A 446 12.82 19.51 -16.50
N ALA A 447 13.46 18.34 -16.51
CA ALA A 447 13.13 17.24 -15.61
C ALA A 447 12.69 17.79 -14.27
N VAL A 448 11.48 17.42 -13.81
CA VAL A 448 11.15 17.56 -12.40
C VAL A 448 12.32 16.87 -11.72
N ARG A 449 13.22 17.66 -11.13
CA ARG A 449 14.48 17.11 -10.64
C ARG A 449 14.06 16.05 -9.66
N THR A 450 14.25 14.79 -10.02
CA THR A 450 14.46 13.71 -9.07
C THR A 450 15.80 14.03 -8.44
N ASN A 451 15.89 15.14 -7.70
CA ASN A 451 17.05 15.44 -6.89
C ASN A 451 17.13 14.23 -5.98
N GLU A 452 18.21 13.47 -6.12
CA GLU A 452 18.59 12.37 -5.23
C GLU A 452 18.93 12.89 -3.81
N GLY A 453 18.26 13.94 -3.35
CA GLY A 453 18.57 14.71 -2.16
C GLY A 453 17.42 15.64 -1.73
N LEU A 454 17.61 16.25 -0.56
CA LEU A 454 16.67 17.21 0.02
C LEU A 454 16.43 18.40 -0.94
N PRO A 455 15.20 18.95 -1.00
CA PRO A 455 14.86 20.05 -1.88
C PRO A 455 15.68 21.30 -1.57
N GLY A 456 16.03 22.06 -2.62
CA GLY A 456 16.79 23.30 -2.47
C GLY A 456 15.95 24.43 -1.85
N PRO A 457 16.56 25.43 -1.20
CA PRO A 457 15.82 26.55 -0.60
C PRO A 457 15.02 27.35 -1.63
N VAL A 458 15.46 27.41 -2.89
CA VAL A 458 14.71 28.07 -3.98
C VAL A 458 13.45 27.31 -4.35
N GLU A 459 13.51 25.98 -4.42
CA GLU A 459 12.35 25.12 -4.73
C GLU A 459 11.28 25.25 -3.62
N ILE A 460 11.72 25.27 -2.37
CA ILE A 460 10.83 25.51 -1.22
C ILE A 460 10.20 26.91 -1.30
N ALA A 461 10.97 27.94 -1.68
CA ALA A 461 10.45 29.29 -1.84
C ALA A 461 9.42 29.39 -2.99
N GLN A 462 9.65 28.71 -4.10
CA GLN A 462 8.69 28.63 -5.21
C GLN A 462 7.39 27.94 -4.76
N ARG A 463 7.50 26.80 -4.07
CA ARG A 463 6.35 26.10 -3.49
C ARG A 463 5.56 26.98 -2.52
N ALA A 464 6.26 27.76 -1.70
CA ALA A 464 5.61 28.71 -0.81
C ALA A 464 4.80 29.76 -1.60
N VAL A 465 5.37 30.32 -2.67
CA VAL A 465 4.65 31.28 -3.54
C VAL A 465 3.40 30.64 -4.15
N GLU A 466 3.48 29.39 -4.61
CA GLU A 466 2.32 28.65 -5.15
C GLU A 466 1.22 28.48 -4.10
N GLU A 467 1.55 27.95 -2.93
CA GLU A 467 0.57 27.68 -1.88
C GLU A 467 -0.03 28.96 -1.28
N PHE A 468 0.75 30.04 -1.20
CA PHE A 468 0.27 31.34 -0.72
C PHE A 468 -0.39 32.20 -1.80
N SER A 469 -0.41 31.77 -3.07
CA SER A 469 -1.05 32.54 -4.15
C SER A 469 -2.58 32.58 -4.03
N ASP A 470 -3.19 31.47 -3.58
CA ASP A 470 -4.63 31.34 -3.33
C ASP A 470 -4.88 30.66 -1.97
N PRO A 471 -4.58 31.35 -0.85
CA PRO A 471 -4.47 30.69 0.45
C PRO A 471 -5.82 30.29 1.04
N PHE A 472 -6.94 30.84 0.58
CA PHE A 472 -8.27 30.62 1.16
C PHE A 472 -9.25 29.91 0.23
N HIS A 473 -8.77 29.18 -0.77
CA HIS A 473 -9.65 28.37 -1.59
C HIS A 473 -10.23 27.16 -0.84
N LYS A 474 -11.43 26.74 -1.22
CA LYS A 474 -12.07 25.51 -0.77
C LYS A 474 -12.59 24.76 -1.98
N ARG A 475 -11.83 23.77 -2.43
CA ARG A 475 -12.10 22.99 -3.64
C ARG A 475 -12.49 21.57 -3.25
N GLY A 476 -13.62 21.45 -2.56
CA GLY A 476 -14.16 20.19 -2.08
C GLY A 476 -13.94 19.95 -0.58
N ALA A 477 -14.17 18.71 -0.13
CA ALA A 477 -14.09 18.31 1.27
C ALA A 477 -12.64 18.29 1.78
N ASN A 478 -11.68 17.84 0.97
CA ASN A 478 -10.29 17.59 1.43
C ASN A 478 -9.24 18.54 0.85
N ASP A 479 -9.59 19.34 -0.17
CA ASP A 479 -8.65 20.28 -0.82
C ASP A 479 -8.98 21.72 -0.43
N HIS A 480 -8.22 22.22 0.53
CA HIS A 480 -8.39 23.53 1.13
C HIS A 480 -7.05 24.23 1.06
N GLY A 481 -7.06 25.52 0.72
CA GLY A 481 -5.85 26.32 0.67
C GLY A 481 -5.16 26.42 2.03
N ILE A 482 -3.86 26.70 1.98
CA ILE A 482 -3.01 26.71 3.17
C ILE A 482 -3.54 27.60 4.30
N GLY A 483 -4.14 28.73 3.99
CA GLY A 483 -4.75 29.64 4.98
C GLY A 483 -5.85 28.95 5.78
N TRP A 484 -6.72 28.14 5.15
CA TRP A 484 -7.71 27.35 5.87
C TRP A 484 -7.08 26.23 6.70
N LEU A 485 -6.09 25.53 6.14
CA LEU A 485 -5.39 24.45 6.86
C LEU A 485 -4.69 24.97 8.13
N ILE A 486 -4.04 26.13 8.04
CA ILE A 486 -3.46 26.85 9.18
C ILE A 486 -4.55 27.19 10.19
N LEU A 487 -5.67 27.76 9.75
CA LEU A 487 -6.78 28.12 10.64
C LEU A 487 -7.37 26.90 11.35
N TYR A 488 -7.48 25.76 10.68
CA TYR A 488 -7.96 24.53 11.30
C TYR A 488 -7.01 24.03 12.38
N THR A 489 -5.70 24.01 12.10
CA THR A 489 -4.68 23.62 13.09
C THR A 489 -4.65 24.58 14.28
N VAL A 490 -4.64 25.88 14.03
CA VAL A 490 -4.67 26.91 15.09
C VAL A 490 -5.98 26.83 15.88
N GLY A 491 -7.12 26.63 15.22
CA GLY A 491 -8.43 26.52 15.86
C GLY A 491 -8.52 25.32 16.80
N ARG A 492 -8.05 24.15 16.36
CA ARG A 492 -7.98 22.95 17.21
C ARG A 492 -7.05 23.13 18.40
N PHE A 493 -5.87 23.68 18.14
CA PHE A 493 -4.91 24.00 19.18
C PHE A 493 -5.53 24.94 20.22
N ALA A 494 -6.13 26.05 19.79
CA ALA A 494 -6.74 27.03 20.66
C ALA A 494 -7.90 26.44 21.46
N ALA A 495 -8.78 25.64 20.84
CA ALA A 495 -9.90 25.00 21.51
C ALA A 495 -9.43 24.01 22.59
N GLY A 496 -8.52 23.09 22.24
CA GLY A 496 -8.00 22.09 23.16
C GLY A 496 -7.19 22.71 24.30
N PHE A 497 -6.30 23.65 23.98
CA PHE A 497 -5.44 24.34 24.94
C PHE A 497 -6.26 25.21 25.91
N THR A 498 -7.25 25.96 25.42
CA THR A 498 -8.09 26.82 26.28
C THR A 498 -8.93 25.98 27.23
N ALA A 499 -9.59 24.93 26.71
CA ALA A 499 -10.36 24.01 27.55
C ALA A 499 -9.48 23.34 28.62
N ALA A 500 -8.29 22.88 28.23
CA ALA A 500 -7.33 22.29 29.16
C ALA A 500 -6.85 23.30 30.20
N SER A 501 -6.55 24.54 29.81
CA SER A 501 -6.09 25.59 30.72
C SER A 501 -7.13 25.89 31.80
N ILE A 502 -8.40 26.04 31.42
CA ILE A 502 -9.49 26.30 32.37
C ILE A 502 -9.60 25.16 33.39
N VAL A 503 -9.64 23.91 32.91
CA VAL A 503 -9.77 22.73 33.78
C VAL A 503 -8.52 22.55 34.65
N ALA A 504 -7.34 22.59 34.04
CA ALA A 504 -6.06 22.34 34.69
C ALA A 504 -5.75 23.38 35.78
N VAL A 505 -5.97 24.67 35.51
CA VAL A 505 -5.73 25.72 36.51
C VAL A 505 -6.75 25.61 37.64
N SER A 506 -8.04 25.43 37.33
CA SER A 506 -9.09 25.33 38.36
C SER A 506 -8.88 24.12 39.27
N VAL A 507 -8.64 22.96 38.69
CA VAL A 507 -8.38 21.72 39.43
C VAL A 507 -7.01 21.81 40.13
N GLY A 508 -5.99 22.35 39.48
CA GLY A 508 -4.66 22.53 40.07
C GLY A 508 -4.70 23.40 41.32
N VAL A 509 -5.43 24.51 41.30
CA VAL A 509 -5.64 25.36 42.47
C VAL A 509 -6.35 24.59 43.59
N ALA A 510 -7.43 23.86 43.26
CA ALA A 510 -8.15 23.06 44.25
C ALA A 510 -7.27 21.98 44.91
N ILE A 511 -6.40 21.32 44.13
CA ILE A 511 -5.44 20.32 44.62
C ILE A 511 -4.38 20.98 45.51
N GLY A 512 -3.80 22.10 45.08
CA GLY A 512 -2.75 22.79 45.82
C GLY A 512 -3.23 23.41 47.14
N MET A 513 -4.51 23.80 47.24
CA MET A 513 -5.09 24.35 48.47
C MET A 513 -5.22 23.32 49.62
N SER A 514 -5.14 22.02 49.33
CA SER A 514 -5.31 20.96 50.32
C SER A 514 -4.11 20.02 50.37
N ASN A 515 -3.38 20.03 51.49
CA ASN A 515 -2.23 19.14 51.72
C ASN A 515 -2.59 17.64 51.68
N ARG A 516 -3.86 17.28 51.89
CA ARG A 516 -4.31 15.89 51.74
C ARG A 516 -4.53 15.56 50.27
N LEU A 517 -5.24 16.43 49.54
CA LEU A 517 -5.56 16.24 48.14
C LEU A 517 -4.28 16.23 47.28
N TYR A 518 -3.34 17.14 47.55
CA TYR A 518 -2.03 17.18 46.91
C TYR A 518 -1.25 15.88 47.11
N ARG A 519 -1.16 15.35 48.34
CA ARG A 519 -0.44 14.09 48.62
C ARG A 519 -1.04 12.87 47.93
N VAL A 520 -2.36 12.82 47.77
CA VAL A 520 -3.07 11.70 47.14
C VAL A 520 -3.03 11.78 45.61
N LEU A 521 -3.29 12.95 45.04
CA LEU A 521 -3.41 13.12 43.59
C LEU A 521 -2.09 13.41 42.89
N ASN A 522 -1.10 13.99 43.56
CA ASN A 522 0.19 14.29 42.91
C ASN A 522 0.86 13.03 42.31
N PRO A 523 0.95 11.87 43.00
CA PRO A 523 1.48 10.64 42.39
C PRO A 523 0.74 10.23 41.11
N VAL A 524 -0.59 10.35 41.08
CA VAL A 524 -1.41 10.05 39.90
C VAL A 524 -1.12 11.02 38.76
N ILE A 525 -1.01 12.31 39.06
CA ILE A 525 -0.66 13.34 38.07
C ILE A 525 0.73 13.08 37.50
N GLN A 526 1.72 12.76 38.35
CA GLN A 526 3.08 12.44 37.89
C GLN A 526 3.13 11.14 37.07
N LEU A 527 2.22 10.19 37.31
CA LEU A 527 2.09 8.96 36.52
C LEU A 527 1.47 9.22 35.14
N LEU A 528 0.47 10.10 35.06
CA LEU A 528 -0.24 10.39 33.81
C LEU A 528 0.50 11.38 32.92
N LYS A 529 1.25 12.31 33.51
CA LYS A 529 2.00 13.36 32.81
C LYS A 529 2.96 12.85 31.70
N PRO A 530 3.72 11.75 31.86
CA PRO A 530 4.64 11.26 30.83
C PRO A 530 3.96 10.48 29.71
N ILE A 531 2.69 10.10 29.88
CA ILE A 531 1.97 9.33 28.87
C ILE A 531 1.75 10.23 27.66
N SER A 532 2.24 9.79 26.50
CA SER A 532 2.03 10.51 25.24
C SER A 532 0.53 10.73 25.01
N PRO A 533 0.09 11.98 24.73
CA PRO A 533 -1.31 12.26 24.40
C PRO A 533 -1.83 11.44 23.22
N LEU A 534 -0.94 11.08 22.29
CA LEU A 534 -1.26 10.25 21.13
C LEU A 534 -1.59 8.80 21.52
N ALA A 535 -1.07 8.28 22.63
CA ALA A 535 -1.36 6.92 23.09
C ALA A 535 -2.85 6.72 23.43
N TRP A 536 -3.58 7.81 23.69
CA TRP A 536 -5.01 7.80 23.97
C TRP A 536 -5.88 7.74 22.72
N MET A 537 -5.32 7.94 21.52
CA MET A 537 -6.09 8.07 20.28
C MET A 537 -7.04 6.90 19.98
N PRO A 538 -6.65 5.61 20.12
CA PRO A 538 -7.58 4.51 19.86
C PRO A 538 -8.82 4.56 20.76
N LEU A 539 -8.64 4.92 22.03
CA LEU A 539 -9.73 5.04 22.99
C LEU A 539 -10.62 6.25 22.70
N LEU A 540 -10.01 7.39 22.34
CA LEU A 540 -10.74 8.61 21.97
C LEU A 540 -11.57 8.38 20.70
N LEU A 541 -10.98 7.76 19.68
CA LEU A 541 -11.68 7.43 18.44
C LEU A 541 -12.82 6.43 18.68
N PHE A 542 -12.59 5.41 19.51
CA PHE A 542 -13.62 4.43 19.84
C PHE A 542 -14.82 5.07 20.56
N THR A 543 -14.55 5.99 21.49
CA THR A 543 -15.58 6.60 22.33
C THR A 543 -16.33 7.74 21.64
N VAL A 544 -15.61 8.58 20.89
CA VAL A 544 -16.14 9.81 20.30
C VAL A 544 -16.57 9.62 18.84
N GLN A 545 -15.92 8.71 18.11
CA GLN A 545 -16.18 8.42 16.69
C GLN A 545 -16.10 9.63 15.75
N ASP A 546 -15.50 10.73 16.22
CA ASP A 546 -15.26 11.95 15.46
C ASP A 546 -13.76 12.29 15.54
N GLY A 547 -13.11 12.36 14.38
CA GLY A 547 -11.69 12.68 14.26
C GLY A 547 -11.37 14.12 14.66
N TYR A 548 -12.25 15.08 14.36
CA TYR A 548 -12.05 16.48 14.77
C TYR A 548 -12.05 16.57 16.29
N LEU A 549 -13.09 16.04 16.95
CA LEU A 549 -13.18 16.13 18.41
C LEU A 549 -12.06 15.31 19.08
N SER A 550 -11.70 14.16 18.52
CA SER A 550 -10.58 13.34 19.00
C SER A 550 -9.24 14.09 18.94
N SER A 551 -8.96 14.82 17.85
CA SER A 551 -7.75 15.65 17.74
C SER A 551 -7.71 16.78 18.77
N VAL A 552 -8.85 17.43 19.05
CA VAL A 552 -8.96 18.46 20.10
C VAL A 552 -8.73 17.86 21.49
N LEU A 553 -9.23 16.65 21.76
CA LEU A 553 -9.02 15.95 23.03
C LEU A 553 -7.57 15.51 23.22
N VAL A 554 -6.85 15.15 22.16
CA VAL A 554 -5.41 14.89 22.22
C VAL A 554 -4.66 16.15 22.66
N VAL A 555 -4.95 17.31 22.05
CA VAL A 555 -4.38 18.61 22.47
C VAL A 555 -4.74 18.93 23.91
N PHE A 556 -5.99 18.68 24.31
CA PHE A 556 -6.45 18.88 25.68
C PHE A 556 -5.62 18.07 26.68
N LEU A 557 -5.44 16.76 26.43
CA LEU A 557 -4.63 15.88 27.29
C LEU A 557 -3.15 16.30 27.33
N ALA A 558 -2.62 16.78 26.20
CA ALA A 558 -1.25 17.28 26.11
C ALA A 558 -0.98 18.49 27.01
N ALA A 559 -1.97 19.36 27.19
CA ALA A 559 -1.86 20.55 28.01
C ALA A 559 -2.34 20.37 29.47
N LEU A 560 -3.22 19.40 29.72
CA LEU A 560 -3.90 19.21 31.00
C LEU A 560 -2.92 18.93 32.15
N TRP A 561 -2.14 17.85 32.04
CA TRP A 561 -1.33 17.36 33.15
C TRP A 561 -0.18 18.28 33.56
N PRO A 562 0.63 18.84 32.62
CA PRO A 562 1.73 19.72 33.01
C PRO A 562 1.22 21.05 33.60
N THR A 563 0.14 21.62 33.07
CA THR A 563 -0.48 22.84 33.63
C THR A 563 -1.01 22.59 35.03
N MET A 564 -1.73 21.47 35.22
CA MET A 564 -2.35 21.13 36.51
C MET A 564 -1.28 20.88 37.57
N ALA A 565 -0.22 20.13 37.23
CA ALA A 565 0.89 19.84 38.13
C ALA A 565 1.60 21.12 38.59
N ASN A 566 1.95 22.02 37.66
CA ASN A 566 2.65 23.26 37.99
C ASN A 566 1.76 24.23 38.78
N THR A 567 0.47 24.31 38.46
CA THR A 567 -0.48 25.14 39.21
C THR A 567 -0.66 24.61 40.63
N ALA A 568 -0.83 23.30 40.79
CA ALA A 568 -0.97 22.66 42.09
C ALA A 568 0.29 22.84 42.95
N PHE A 569 1.47 22.66 42.34
CA PHE A 569 2.74 22.93 43.00
C PHE A 569 2.88 24.39 43.42
N GLY A 570 2.56 25.32 42.52
CA GLY A 570 2.59 26.76 42.78
C GLY A 570 1.76 27.15 43.99
N VAL A 571 0.51 26.69 44.05
CA VAL A 571 -0.39 26.95 45.18
C VAL A 571 0.10 26.27 46.46
N HIS A 572 0.58 25.03 46.38
CA HIS A 572 1.10 24.30 47.55
C HIS A 572 2.40 24.91 48.10
N SER A 573 3.19 25.58 47.26
CA SER A 573 4.45 26.23 47.63
C SER A 573 4.29 27.63 48.24
N ILE A 574 3.06 28.15 48.31
CA ILE A 574 2.79 29.46 48.93
C ILE A 574 3.20 29.39 50.40
N ARG A 575 4.01 30.35 50.84
CA ARG A 575 4.47 30.38 52.23
C ARG A 575 3.30 30.54 53.19
N ASN A 576 3.35 29.81 54.31
CA ASN A 576 2.27 29.80 55.29
C ASN A 576 2.00 31.17 55.91
N GLU A 577 2.98 32.07 55.95
CA GLU A 577 2.80 33.41 56.54
C GLU A 577 1.76 34.22 55.77
N TYR A 578 1.71 34.13 54.44
CA TYR A 578 0.70 34.83 53.64
C TYR A 578 -0.71 34.33 53.94
N LEU A 579 -0.86 33.01 54.14
CA LEU A 579 -2.13 32.39 54.50
C LEU A 579 -2.56 32.73 55.93
N GLN A 580 -1.60 32.84 56.86
CA GLN A 580 -1.83 33.23 58.25
C GLN A 580 -2.26 34.70 58.36
N VAL A 581 -1.62 35.62 57.62
CA VAL A 581 -2.01 37.04 57.57
C VAL A 581 -3.44 37.20 57.04
N GLY A 582 -3.81 36.46 55.98
CA GLY A 582 -5.20 36.44 55.50
C GLY A 582 -6.19 35.86 56.52
N GLY A 583 -5.72 34.96 57.39
CA GLY A 583 -6.45 34.45 58.55
C GLY A 583 -6.71 35.52 59.61
N MET A 584 -5.68 36.29 59.97
CA MET A 584 -5.76 37.39 60.94
C MET A 584 -6.69 38.51 60.46
N LEU A 585 -6.65 38.84 59.16
CA LEU A 585 -7.56 39.81 58.53
C LEU A 585 -8.99 39.27 58.32
N GLN A 586 -9.30 38.07 58.82
CA GLN A 586 -10.59 37.38 58.67
C GLN A 586 -11.14 37.37 57.24
N LEU A 587 -10.25 37.28 56.24
CA LEU A 587 -10.68 37.29 54.85
C LEU A 587 -11.53 36.04 54.57
N PRO A 588 -12.72 36.17 53.95
CA PRO A 588 -13.49 35.03 53.46
C PRO A 588 -12.70 34.29 52.38
N TRP A 589 -12.98 33.00 52.20
CA TRP A 589 -12.19 32.12 51.35
C TRP A 589 -12.07 32.60 49.90
N TRP A 590 -13.12 33.23 49.35
CA TRP A 590 -13.09 33.85 48.02
C TRP A 590 -12.09 35.01 47.95
N ARG A 591 -12.05 35.87 48.97
CA ARG A 591 -11.07 36.96 49.03
C ARG A 591 -9.65 36.42 49.19
N ARG A 592 -9.45 35.34 49.95
CA ARG A 592 -8.14 34.67 50.04
C ARG A 592 -7.72 34.08 48.69
N LEU A 593 -8.65 33.48 47.96
CA LEU A 593 -8.41 32.92 46.64
C LEU A 593 -7.92 34.01 45.66
N PHE A 594 -8.66 35.11 45.53
CA PHE A 594 -8.34 36.16 44.54
C PHE A 594 -7.23 37.13 44.96
N LEU A 595 -7.02 37.38 46.26
CA LEU A 595 -6.02 38.35 46.74
C LEU A 595 -4.68 37.72 47.11
N ILE A 596 -4.65 36.43 47.46
CA ILE A 596 -3.43 35.77 47.97
C ILE A 596 -3.07 34.60 47.06
N VAL A 597 -3.97 33.63 46.89
CA VAL A 597 -3.64 32.35 46.25
C VAL A 597 -3.38 32.51 44.75
N LEU A 598 -4.30 33.11 44.00
CA LEU A 598 -4.16 33.28 42.55
C LEU A 598 -2.97 34.18 42.19
N PRO A 599 -2.76 35.36 42.82
CA PRO A 599 -1.59 36.19 42.52
C PRO A 599 -0.27 35.49 42.85
N ALA A 600 -0.15 34.85 44.01
CA ALA A 600 1.09 34.18 44.43
C ALA A 600 1.43 32.95 43.56
N SER A 601 0.41 32.23 43.09
CA SER A 601 0.61 31.06 42.21
C SER A 601 0.64 31.39 40.72
N ALA A 602 0.31 32.62 40.32
CA ALA A 602 0.25 33.03 38.92
C ALA A 602 1.56 32.77 38.15
N PRO A 603 2.77 33.04 38.69
CA PRO A 603 4.02 32.73 37.98
C PRO A 603 4.17 31.23 37.68
N ALA A 604 3.85 30.37 38.64
CA ALA A 604 3.91 28.92 38.47
C ALA A 604 2.83 28.39 37.52
N ALA A 605 1.61 28.94 37.59
CA ALA A 605 0.53 28.60 36.66
C ALA A 605 0.90 28.99 35.22
N VAL A 606 1.44 30.19 35.02
CA VAL A 606 1.90 30.68 33.70
C VAL A 606 3.09 29.86 33.19
N ALA A 607 4.04 29.47 34.05
CA ALA A 607 5.11 28.56 33.68
C ALA A 607 4.55 27.19 33.24
N GLY A 608 3.56 26.66 33.97
CA GLY A 608 2.85 25.45 33.61
C GLY A 608 2.14 25.53 32.26
N LEU A 609 1.45 26.64 32.01
CA LEU A 609 0.80 26.94 30.73
C LEU A 609 1.82 27.02 29.60
N ARG A 610 2.99 27.65 29.80
CA ARG A 610 4.06 27.74 28.80
C ARG A 610 4.61 26.38 28.41
N ILE A 611 4.91 25.53 29.40
CA ILE A 611 5.37 24.15 29.16
C ILE A 611 4.30 23.38 28.37
N SER A 612 3.04 23.53 28.78
CA SER A 612 1.90 22.87 28.16
C SER A 612 1.57 23.37 26.76
N PHE A 613 1.94 24.62 26.44
CA PHE A 613 1.78 25.21 25.13
C PHE A 613 2.64 24.47 24.10
N GLY A 614 3.91 24.24 24.44
CA GLY A 614 4.84 23.48 23.60
C GLY A 614 4.39 22.02 23.43
N SER A 615 3.97 21.34 24.49
CA SER A 615 3.49 19.95 24.39
C SER A 615 2.22 19.82 23.54
N ALA A 616 1.28 20.77 23.68
CA ALA A 616 0.05 20.81 22.88
C ALA A 616 0.33 21.02 21.38
N LEU A 617 1.29 21.89 21.03
CA LEU A 617 1.66 22.13 19.64
C LEU A 617 2.36 20.92 19.01
N ILE A 618 3.21 20.23 19.76
CA ILE A 618 3.85 18.98 19.30
C ILE A 618 2.80 17.88 19.09
N ALA A 619 1.70 17.89 19.86
CA ALA A 619 0.65 16.87 19.77
C ALA A 619 -0.37 17.12 18.64
N VAL A 620 -0.66 18.38 18.28
CA VAL A 620 -1.72 18.69 17.30
C VAL A 620 -1.38 18.17 15.89
N VAL A 621 -0.14 18.34 15.43
CA VAL A 621 0.26 17.99 14.07
C VAL A 621 0.21 16.47 13.83
N PRO A 622 0.81 15.60 14.66
CA PRO A 622 0.67 14.16 14.51
C PRO A 622 -0.78 13.67 14.65
N ALA A 623 -1.58 14.31 15.51
CA ALA A 623 -3.00 13.98 15.62
C ALA A 623 -3.74 14.25 14.31
N GLU A 624 -3.46 15.37 13.64
CA GLU A 624 -4.03 15.68 12.32
C GLU A 624 -3.58 14.68 11.24
N MET A 625 -2.29 14.32 11.24
CA MET A 625 -1.72 13.36 10.29
C MET A 625 -2.35 11.98 10.44
N LEU A 626 -2.47 11.47 11.66
CA LEU A 626 -2.96 10.11 11.93
C LEU A 626 -4.46 9.96 11.80
N LEU A 627 -5.22 11.01 12.17
CA LEU A 627 -6.67 11.02 12.07
C LEU A 627 -7.18 11.42 10.68
N GLY A 628 -6.29 11.87 9.79
CA GLY A 628 -6.66 12.31 8.44
C GLY A 628 -7.59 13.53 8.44
N VAL A 629 -7.50 14.39 9.46
CA VAL A 629 -8.37 15.57 9.59
C VAL A 629 -7.69 16.82 9.04
N LEU A 630 -8.43 17.62 8.27
CA LEU A 630 -7.95 18.82 7.57
C LEU A 630 -7.09 19.74 8.44
N GLY A 631 -5.83 19.94 8.12
CA GLY A 631 -4.91 20.82 8.83
C GLY A 631 -3.53 20.80 8.20
N VAL A 632 -2.58 21.52 8.76
CA VAL A 632 -1.19 21.53 8.28
C VAL A 632 -0.56 20.14 8.39
N GLY A 633 -0.93 19.36 9.42
CA GLY A 633 -0.50 17.96 9.54
C GLY A 633 -1.04 17.09 8.40
N TYR A 634 -2.33 17.19 8.09
CA TYR A 634 -2.94 16.49 6.96
C TYR A 634 -2.29 16.87 5.62
N MET A 635 -2.03 18.15 5.39
CA MET A 635 -1.34 18.64 4.19
C MET A 635 0.03 17.98 4.02
N THR A 636 0.84 17.99 5.09
CA THR A 636 2.18 17.40 5.10
C THR A 636 2.12 15.90 4.85
N TRP A 637 1.15 15.21 5.44
CA TRP A 637 0.90 13.78 5.20
C TRP A 637 0.47 13.50 3.76
N ASN A 638 -0.34 14.39 3.18
CA ASN A 638 -0.76 14.27 1.79
C ASN A 638 0.43 14.39 0.84
N TYR A 639 1.30 15.39 1.02
CA TYR A 639 2.53 15.53 0.23
C TYR A 639 3.44 14.31 0.32
N TRP A 640 3.54 13.70 1.51
CA TRP A 640 4.25 12.42 1.67
C TRP A 640 3.61 11.31 0.82
N ASN A 641 2.27 11.20 0.85
CA ASN A 641 1.54 10.21 0.07
C ASN A 641 1.64 10.45 -1.45
N THR A 642 1.82 11.70 -1.88
CA THR A 642 1.93 12.07 -3.30
C THR A 642 3.37 12.11 -3.83
N LEU A 643 4.37 11.79 -3.00
CA LEU A 643 5.80 11.90 -3.34
C LEU A 643 6.30 13.33 -3.60
N ASP A 644 5.65 14.34 -3.01
CA ASP A 644 6.09 15.74 -3.06
C ASP A 644 6.99 16.05 -1.84
N LEU A 645 8.28 15.75 -1.94
CA LEU A 645 9.25 16.03 -0.86
C LEU A 645 9.37 17.53 -0.57
N THR A 646 9.26 18.39 -1.60
CA THR A 646 9.29 19.85 -1.46
C THR A 646 8.12 20.33 -0.61
N GLY A 647 6.92 19.82 -0.90
CA GLY A 647 5.71 20.06 -0.09
C GLY A 647 5.85 19.59 1.36
N VAL A 648 6.47 18.43 1.61
CA VAL A 648 6.71 17.93 2.98
C VAL A 648 7.60 18.90 3.77
N VAL A 649 8.73 19.32 3.21
CA VAL A 649 9.65 20.26 3.88
C VAL A 649 8.97 21.61 4.10
N PHE A 650 8.23 22.09 3.11
CA PHE A 650 7.42 23.30 3.24
C PHE A 650 6.40 23.19 4.39
N GLY A 651 5.66 22.07 4.50
CA GLY A 651 4.72 21.83 5.59
C GLY A 651 5.39 21.86 6.98
N ILE A 652 6.59 21.27 7.10
CA ILE A 652 7.39 21.32 8.34
C ILE A 652 7.77 22.77 8.71
N LEU A 653 8.20 23.57 7.73
CA LEU A 653 8.53 24.98 7.96
C LEU A 653 7.30 25.79 8.39
N VAL A 654 6.15 25.54 7.76
CA VAL A 654 4.87 26.18 8.12
C VAL A 654 4.49 25.86 9.55
N VAL A 655 4.59 24.59 9.99
CA VAL A 655 4.39 24.21 11.41
C VAL A 655 5.33 24.97 12.33
N GLY A 656 6.62 25.07 11.98
CA GLY A 656 7.62 25.80 12.76
C GLY A 656 7.29 27.29 12.89
N VAL A 657 6.89 27.94 11.79
CA VAL A 657 6.48 29.35 11.79
C VAL A 657 5.22 29.58 12.62
N ILE A 658 4.20 28.73 12.48
CA ILE A 658 2.98 28.80 13.29
C ILE A 658 3.33 28.67 14.77
N GLY A 659 4.15 27.68 15.12
CA GLY A 659 4.59 27.47 16.49
C GLY A 659 5.32 28.68 17.07
N PHE A 660 6.22 29.28 16.30
CA PHE A 660 6.94 30.48 16.68
C PHE A 660 6.01 31.68 16.89
N VAL A 661 5.08 31.94 15.95
CA VAL A 661 4.11 33.04 16.05
C VAL A 661 3.19 32.86 17.26
N LEU A 662 2.72 31.64 17.50
CA LEU A 662 1.87 31.28 18.63
C LEU A 662 2.62 31.44 19.97
N ASP A 663 3.88 31.00 20.07
CA ASP A 663 4.70 31.19 21.28
C ASP A 663 4.99 32.68 21.55
N LEU A 664 5.28 33.48 20.52
CA LEU A 664 5.43 34.93 20.66
C LEU A 664 4.16 35.59 21.20
N ALA A 665 3.00 35.24 20.63
CA ALA A 665 1.71 35.76 21.09
C ALA A 665 1.43 35.37 22.54
N PHE A 666 1.69 34.10 22.91
CA PHE A 666 1.53 33.62 24.27
C PHE A 666 2.44 34.34 25.26
N ASN A 667 3.73 34.52 24.94
CA ASN A 667 4.69 35.19 25.80
C ASN A 667 4.31 36.67 26.04
N GLN A 668 3.76 37.35 25.04
CA GLN A 668 3.28 38.73 25.20
C GLN A 668 2.03 38.80 26.10
N LEU A 669 1.14 37.81 26.02
CA LEU A 669 0.00 37.70 26.93
C LEU A 669 0.46 37.39 28.36
N ALA A 670 1.40 36.46 28.52
CA ALA A 670 1.94 36.02 29.81
C ALA A 670 2.57 37.17 30.60
N LYS A 671 3.32 38.07 29.93
CA LYS A 671 3.91 39.27 30.55
C LYS A 671 2.88 40.22 31.15
N ARG A 672 1.63 40.22 30.67
CA ARG A 672 0.56 41.07 31.24
C ARG A 672 0.00 40.50 32.55
N VAL A 673 0.18 39.21 32.79
CA VAL A 673 -0.40 38.48 33.93
C VAL A 673 0.66 38.21 35.00
N THR A 674 1.94 38.12 34.62
CA THR A 674 3.04 37.92 35.55
C THR A 674 3.61 39.26 35.99
N TYR A 675 3.48 39.56 37.29
CA TYR A 675 4.21 40.66 37.93
C TYR A 675 5.58 40.12 38.35
N SER A 676 6.66 40.70 37.85
CA SER A 676 7.99 40.47 38.41
C SER A 676 8.11 41.32 39.68
N GLU A 677 8.35 40.71 40.83
CA GLU A 677 8.83 41.43 42.02
C GLU A 677 10.14 42.16 41.74
#